data_AF-A0A0Q3FRZ4-F1
#
_entry.id   AF-A0A0Q3FRZ4-F1
#
_cell.length_a   1.000
_cell.length_b   1.000
_cell.length_c   1.000
_cell.angle_alpha   90.00
_cell.angle_beta   90.00
_cell.angle_gamma   90.00
#
_symmetry.space_group_name_H-M   'P 1'
#
loop_
_entity.id
_entity.type
_entity.pdbx_description
1 polymer ?
#
loop_
_entity_poly.entity_id
_entity_poly.type
_entity_poly.pdbx_seq_one_letter_code
_entity_poly.pdbx_strand_id
1 'polypeptide(L)'
;MFSCTFSCLPPKFLLLLPHWKRSITNLLPSPSSCLPIQICHPQEHYTNKTTTKAKPSSQVSIDNLTSTMASSSSMPGGGLKRSDSIANMMPEALRQTRYQMKGCFQRYVSKGRRLMKNQQLMEELERSVDDNLEKTKLEEGFLGYIICSTQEAVVLPPFVSFAVRMNPGIWEYIKVHSADLSVEQVTPADYLKSKETLFDEKWACDDNSLEVDFGALDLSTPRLTLPSSIGNGMQFVSRFMCSKLSGKPEDMKPLLDYLLTLNYRGEKLMISDTLDTVNKLQTALLLAEVFVAGLQRNTPYQKFEQKFQEWGLEKGWGDTAETCRETLNCLSEVLQAPDPFNMEKFFNRVPSVFNIVIFSIHGYFGQEKVLGMPDTGGQVVYILDQVRALEEELLQRIKQQGLNVTPKILVLTRLIPEAKGTKCNVELEPVEHTKHSSIVRVPFKSDDGKDLRHWVSRFDIYPYLERYAQDSSVKILEILEGKPDLVIGNYTDGNLVASLMSSKLGVTQGTIAHALEKTKYEDSDVKWREMDQKYHFSCQFTADMITMNTSDFVVASTYQEIAGSKEKPGQYESHYAFTMPGLCRYATGINVFDPKFNIAAPGADQSVYFPFTQKQKRLTDLHPQIEELLYSKEDNDEHIGYLEDRNKPIIFSMARLDKVKNITGLVEWYGQNKKLRELVNLVIVGGLLEPSQSKDREEIEEINRMHSLMNKYLLKGQIRWIKAQTERVRNGELYRCIADTRGAFVQPALYEAFGLTVIEAMNCGLPTFATNQGGPAEIIVDEVSGFHINPLNGKEASDKIAGFFQKCKEDPTCWNKMSTAGLQRIYECYTWQIYATKVLNMGSMYGFWRTLNKEERQAKLCYLQMFYNLQFRQLVKTVPKLGEQPAQPVGSAMPGRIVPRPKERRTQTRIQRIASNLLGPVLPASNFSNDTA
;
A
#
# COMPACT_ATOMS: atom_id res chain seq x y z
N MET A 1 53.37 -26.77 -28.04
CA MET A 1 52.06 -27.30 -28.47
C MET A 1 51.00 -26.66 -27.57
N PHE A 2 50.45 -25.53 -28.04
CA PHE A 2 49.07 -25.35 -28.53
C PHE A 2 48.13 -24.94 -27.39
N SER A 3 47.35 -23.86 -27.42
CA SER A 3 47.26 -22.63 -28.23
C SER A 3 46.22 -21.77 -27.50
N CYS A 4 46.61 -20.62 -26.94
CA CYS A 4 45.70 -19.61 -26.43
C CYS A 4 45.62 -18.46 -27.44
N THR A 5 44.42 -18.05 -27.81
CA THR A 5 44.18 -16.78 -28.52
C THR A 5 43.03 -16.04 -27.87
N PHE A 6 43.38 -14.94 -27.21
CA PHE A 6 42.52 -13.82 -26.83
C PHE A 6 42.94 -12.62 -27.70
N SER A 7 41.96 -11.95 -28.33
CA SER A 7 42.07 -10.64 -29.00
C SER A 7 40.63 -10.19 -29.29
N CYS A 8 40.18 -8.94 -29.20
CA CYS A 8 40.80 -7.62 -29.02
C CYS A 8 39.70 -6.63 -28.58
N LEU A 9 40.02 -5.67 -27.71
CA LEU A 9 39.40 -4.33 -27.65
C LEU A 9 40.47 -3.34 -27.13
N PRO A 10 40.69 -2.17 -27.74
CA PRO A 10 41.83 -1.31 -27.44
C PRO A 10 41.55 -0.26 -26.33
N PRO A 11 42.59 0.20 -25.60
CA PRO A 11 42.52 1.27 -24.61
C PRO A 11 43.05 2.60 -25.14
N LYS A 12 42.59 3.72 -24.54
CA LYS A 12 43.21 5.07 -24.42
C LYS A 12 42.13 5.96 -23.75
N PHE A 13 42.31 6.71 -22.67
CA PHE A 13 43.48 7.29 -22.00
C PHE A 13 43.11 7.54 -20.52
N LEU A 14 44.11 7.45 -19.64
CA LEU A 14 44.07 7.88 -18.23
C LEU A 14 45.13 8.97 -18.05
N LEU A 15 44.88 9.89 -17.12
CA LEU A 15 45.76 10.88 -16.46
C LEU A 15 45.86 12.29 -17.09
N LEU A 16 45.34 13.28 -16.35
CA LEU A 16 46.14 14.24 -15.55
C LEU A 16 45.22 15.09 -14.62
N LEU A 17 45.53 15.08 -13.32
CA LEU A 17 45.07 15.98 -12.23
C LEU A 17 46.25 16.97 -11.91
N PRO A 18 46.17 17.99 -11.01
CA PRO A 18 45.09 18.81 -10.44
C PRO A 18 45.45 20.33 -10.34
N HIS A 19 44.66 21.10 -9.56
CA HIS A 19 44.84 22.49 -9.04
C HIS A 19 44.11 23.63 -9.78
N TRP A 20 43.15 24.27 -9.10
CA TRP A 20 43.30 25.63 -8.55
C TRP A 20 42.08 26.00 -7.68
N LYS A 21 42.34 26.47 -6.46
CA LYS A 21 41.40 27.10 -5.53
C LYS A 21 41.91 28.53 -5.31
N ARG A 22 40.98 29.50 -5.32
CA ARG A 22 41.03 30.91 -4.85
C ARG A 22 41.34 32.06 -5.83
N SER A 23 40.42 33.02 -5.72
CA SER A 23 40.52 34.48 -5.89
C SER A 23 40.50 35.06 -7.30
N ILE A 24 39.39 35.71 -7.65
CA ILE A 24 39.31 37.17 -7.82
C ILE A 24 37.85 37.62 -7.60
N THR A 25 37.72 38.55 -6.67
CA THR A 25 36.56 39.39 -6.34
C THR A 25 36.35 40.51 -7.37
N ASN A 26 35.10 40.98 -7.45
CA ASN A 26 34.64 42.27 -7.97
C ASN A 26 34.54 42.43 -9.50
N LEU A 27 33.30 42.49 -9.99
CA LEU A 27 32.72 43.70 -10.60
C LEU A 27 31.20 43.50 -10.80
N LEU A 28 30.43 44.26 -10.01
CA LEU A 28 28.99 44.48 -10.15
C LEU A 28 28.68 45.31 -11.41
N PRO A 29 27.43 45.28 -11.89
CA PRO A 29 26.60 46.46 -11.64
C PRO A 29 25.20 46.13 -11.08
N SER A 30 24.67 47.12 -10.38
CA SER A 30 23.42 47.18 -9.60
C SER A 30 22.13 47.20 -10.43
N PRO A 31 20.96 46.91 -9.81
CA PRO A 31 19.64 46.89 -10.44
C PRO A 31 18.87 48.21 -10.24
N SER A 32 18.05 48.63 -11.20
CA SER A 32 17.07 49.70 -10.98
C SER A 32 15.83 49.64 -11.89
N SER A 33 14.69 49.84 -11.22
CA SER A 33 13.37 50.32 -11.66
C SER A 33 12.48 49.45 -12.57
N CYS A 34 11.56 48.73 -11.94
CA CYS A 34 10.19 48.53 -12.43
C CYS A 34 9.24 49.43 -11.63
N LEU A 35 8.45 50.25 -12.33
CA LEU A 35 7.30 51.01 -11.79
C LEU A 35 5.99 50.27 -12.11
N PRO A 36 4.92 50.44 -11.31
CA PRO A 36 3.70 49.64 -11.37
C PRO A 36 2.64 50.27 -12.28
N ILE A 37 1.87 49.44 -12.98
CA ILE A 37 0.65 49.84 -13.68
C ILE A 37 -0.56 49.29 -12.90
N GLN A 38 -1.35 50.20 -12.34
CA GLN A 38 -2.72 49.98 -11.85
C GLN A 38 -3.66 49.74 -13.05
N ILE A 39 -4.53 48.74 -12.97
CA ILE A 39 -5.78 48.73 -13.76
C ILE A 39 -6.95 48.34 -12.85
N CYS A 40 -8.00 49.14 -13.00
CA CYS A 40 -9.17 49.35 -12.18
C CYS A 40 -10.17 48.19 -12.10
N HIS A 41 -10.86 48.10 -10.97
CA HIS A 41 -12.21 47.54 -10.88
C HIS A 41 -13.26 48.55 -11.38
N PRO A 42 -14.37 48.08 -11.96
CA PRO A 42 -15.63 48.79 -11.90
C PRO A 42 -16.69 48.00 -11.12
N GLN A 43 -17.33 48.68 -10.16
CA GLN A 43 -18.69 48.38 -9.71
C GLN A 43 -19.68 48.91 -10.75
N GLU A 44 -20.81 48.23 -10.97
CA GLU A 44 -22.15 48.79 -10.72
C GLU A 44 -23.31 47.82 -11.06
N HIS A 45 -24.22 47.76 -10.09
CA HIS A 45 -25.69 47.64 -10.10
C HIS A 45 -26.49 46.54 -10.85
N TYR A 46 -27.35 45.92 -10.02
CA TYR A 46 -28.48 45.02 -10.22
C TYR A 46 -29.53 45.47 -11.26
N THR A 47 -30.15 44.49 -11.94
CA THR A 47 -31.63 44.37 -12.07
C THR A 47 -32.05 42.93 -12.43
N ASN A 48 -33.11 42.45 -11.76
CA ASN A 48 -33.70 41.12 -11.85
C ASN A 48 -34.44 40.84 -13.17
N LYS A 49 -34.38 39.59 -13.67
CA LYS A 49 -35.55 38.69 -13.92
C LYS A 49 -35.16 37.38 -14.65
N THR A 50 -35.32 36.27 -13.93
CA THR A 50 -35.84 34.95 -14.36
C THR A 50 -35.60 34.45 -15.79
N THR A 51 -34.79 33.38 -15.94
CA THR A 51 -35.21 32.09 -16.53
C THR A 51 -34.09 31.05 -16.44
N THR A 52 -34.42 29.90 -15.86
CA THR A 52 -33.54 28.75 -15.58
C THR A 52 -33.23 27.94 -16.84
N LYS A 53 -31.95 27.83 -17.20
CA LYS A 53 -31.40 26.72 -18.00
C LYS A 53 -30.07 26.25 -17.39
N ALA A 54 -30.05 24.98 -17.00
CA ALA A 54 -28.92 24.29 -16.42
C ALA A 54 -27.73 24.22 -17.39
N LYS A 55 -26.52 24.44 -16.86
CA LYS A 55 -25.23 24.11 -17.49
C LYS A 55 -24.47 23.10 -16.61
N PRO A 56 -23.60 22.26 -17.18
CA PRO A 56 -22.96 21.16 -16.48
C PRO A 56 -21.79 21.62 -15.61
N SER A 57 -21.57 20.86 -14.55
CA SER A 57 -20.57 20.95 -13.50
C SER A 57 -19.13 21.12 -14.01
N SER A 58 -18.47 22.19 -13.56
CA SER A 58 -17.03 22.39 -13.62
C SER A 58 -16.31 21.55 -12.56
N GLN A 59 -15.19 20.94 -12.96
CA GLN A 59 -14.20 20.30 -12.10
C GLN A 59 -13.91 21.13 -10.84
N VAL A 60 -14.16 20.53 -9.68
CA VAL A 60 -13.68 21.05 -8.39
C VAL A 60 -12.26 20.52 -8.19
N SER A 61 -11.28 21.41 -8.36
CA SER A 61 -9.89 21.14 -8.02
C SER A 61 -9.74 20.87 -6.52
N ILE A 62 -8.97 19.84 -6.20
CA ILE A 62 -8.57 19.39 -4.85
C ILE A 62 -7.49 20.35 -4.30
N ASP A 63 -7.77 21.66 -4.26
CA ASP A 63 -6.78 22.68 -3.88
C ASP A 63 -7.12 23.46 -2.60
N ASN A 64 -8.25 23.16 -1.92
CA ASN A 64 -8.71 23.99 -0.78
C ASN A 64 -8.79 23.30 0.60
N LEU A 65 -8.22 22.11 0.78
CA LEU A 65 -8.21 21.42 2.09
C LEU A 65 -6.93 21.60 2.92
N THR A 66 -5.99 22.45 2.51
CA THR A 66 -4.76 22.73 3.28
C THR A 66 -4.63 24.15 3.83
N SER A 67 -5.60 25.04 3.63
CA SER A 67 -5.44 26.46 4.04
C SER A 67 -6.12 26.88 5.36
N THR A 68 -6.95 26.03 5.99
CA THR A 68 -7.79 26.47 7.14
C THR A 68 -7.45 25.89 8.51
N MET A 69 -6.33 25.16 8.65
CA MET A 69 -5.72 24.88 9.96
C MET A 69 -4.31 25.48 10.13
N ALA A 70 -3.90 26.39 9.23
CA ALA A 70 -2.62 27.08 9.31
C ALA A 70 -2.69 28.46 10.01
N SER A 71 -3.77 28.77 10.72
CA SER A 71 -3.98 30.10 11.32
C SER A 71 -4.41 30.04 12.78
N SER A 72 -3.61 29.44 13.66
CA SER A 72 -3.63 29.77 15.10
C SER A 72 -2.44 29.17 15.87
N SER A 73 -1.21 29.58 15.53
CA SER A 73 -0.08 29.64 16.47
C SER A 73 1.09 30.35 15.78
N SER A 74 1.06 31.68 15.75
CA SER A 74 2.17 32.50 15.29
C SER A 74 3.31 32.44 16.32
N MET A 75 4.33 31.61 16.04
CA MET A 75 5.64 31.70 16.69
C MET A 75 6.37 32.97 16.19
N PRO A 76 6.89 33.84 17.06
CA PRO A 76 7.74 34.94 16.65
C PRO A 76 9.20 34.46 16.53
N GLY A 77 9.66 34.24 15.28
CA GLY A 77 11.09 34.08 14.96
C GLY A 77 11.42 32.86 14.10
N GLY A 78 11.73 33.08 12.82
CA GLY A 78 12.46 32.15 11.95
C GLY A 78 11.70 30.90 11.50
N GLY A 79 10.84 31.02 10.48
CA GLY A 79 10.26 29.84 9.83
C GLY A 79 11.33 28.95 9.19
N LEU A 80 11.19 27.62 9.35
CA LEU A 80 12.01 26.61 8.65
C LEU A 80 11.98 26.88 7.14
N LYS A 81 13.13 27.20 6.55
CA LYS A 81 13.31 27.11 5.10
C LYS A 81 13.58 25.66 4.74
N ARG A 82 12.94 25.17 3.67
CA ARG A 82 13.05 23.78 3.16
C ARG A 82 14.49 23.34 2.79
N SER A 83 15.46 24.27 2.81
CA SER A 83 16.89 24.04 2.58
C SER A 83 17.70 23.66 3.82
N ASP A 84 17.15 23.82 5.02
CA ASP A 84 17.94 23.75 6.25
C ASP A 84 17.79 22.36 6.89
N SER A 85 18.81 21.51 6.70
CA SER A 85 18.93 20.17 7.34
C SER A 85 18.86 20.27 8.86
N ILE A 86 18.31 19.26 9.54
CA ILE A 86 18.27 19.18 11.00
C ILE A 86 19.67 19.34 11.57
N ALA A 87 20.69 18.77 10.92
CA ALA A 87 22.07 18.86 11.38
C ALA A 87 22.62 20.30 11.38
N ASN A 88 22.05 21.21 10.57
CA ASN A 88 22.44 22.61 10.54
C ASN A 88 21.75 23.42 11.65
N MET A 89 20.50 23.09 11.96
CA MET A 89 19.67 23.87 12.91
C MET A 89 19.76 23.37 14.35
N MET A 90 19.89 22.06 14.54
CA MET A 90 19.89 21.42 15.86
C MET A 90 21.03 21.90 16.78
N PRO A 91 22.27 22.15 16.30
CA PRO A 91 23.34 22.67 17.16
C PRO A 91 22.98 23.99 17.84
N GLU A 92 22.30 24.90 17.14
CA GLU A 92 21.91 26.20 17.69
C GLU A 92 20.75 26.05 18.69
N ALA A 93 19.77 25.20 18.40
CA ALA A 93 18.69 24.89 19.34
C ALA A 93 19.21 24.20 20.62
N LEU A 94 20.19 23.30 20.49
CA LEU A 94 20.88 22.67 21.63
C LEU A 94 21.70 23.67 22.44
N ARG A 95 22.22 24.76 21.85
CA ARG A 95 22.90 25.82 22.60
C ARG A 95 21.93 26.63 23.46
N GLN A 96 20.74 26.94 22.94
CA GLN A 96 19.73 27.72 23.66
C GLN A 96 19.19 27.00 24.90
N THR A 97 19.20 25.67 24.91
CA THR A 97 18.66 24.81 25.99
C THR A 97 19.71 23.82 26.53
N ARG A 98 21.00 24.22 26.48
CA ARG A 98 22.16 23.33 26.69
C ARG A 98 22.12 22.56 28.02
N TYR A 99 21.67 23.19 29.09
CA TYR A 99 21.65 22.58 30.42
C TYR A 99 20.64 21.43 30.50
N GLN A 100 19.38 21.69 30.10
CA GLN A 100 18.30 20.71 30.08
C GLN A 100 18.64 19.56 29.12
N MET A 101 19.12 19.89 27.91
CA MET A 101 19.44 18.87 26.90
C MET A 101 20.63 18.01 27.30
N LYS A 102 21.63 18.54 27.99
CA LYS A 102 22.73 17.72 28.53
C LYS A 102 22.21 16.70 29.56
N GLY A 103 21.29 17.13 30.44
CA GLY A 103 20.62 16.22 31.37
C GLY A 103 19.81 15.14 30.64
N CYS A 104 19.01 15.53 29.64
CA CYS A 104 18.23 14.61 28.81
C CYS A 104 19.11 13.57 28.10
N PHE A 105 20.15 14.00 27.39
CA PHE A 105 21.05 13.11 26.68
C PHE A 105 21.86 12.20 27.61
N GLN A 106 22.22 12.66 28.81
CA GLN A 106 22.79 11.80 29.85
C GLN A 106 21.79 10.72 30.28
N ARG A 107 20.51 11.06 30.43
CA ARG A 107 19.45 10.08 30.75
C ARG A 107 19.24 9.09 29.61
N TYR A 108 19.30 9.52 28.34
CA TYR A 108 19.26 8.61 27.18
C TYR A 108 20.38 7.57 27.22
N VAL A 109 21.62 7.96 27.49
CA VAL A 109 22.76 7.02 27.52
C VAL A 109 22.89 6.24 28.83
N SER A 110 22.24 6.69 29.92
CA SER A 110 22.41 6.12 31.27
C SER A 110 22.10 4.63 31.40
N LYS A 111 21.16 4.11 30.59
CA LYS A 111 20.76 2.68 30.61
C LYS A 111 21.55 1.81 29.63
N GLY A 112 22.65 2.32 29.08
CA GLY A 112 23.54 1.56 28.19
C GLY A 112 23.04 1.44 26.75
N ARG A 113 23.54 0.42 26.04
CA ARG A 113 23.21 0.15 24.63
C ARG A 113 21.76 -0.32 24.48
N ARG A 114 20.95 0.38 23.68
CA ARG A 114 19.54 0.03 23.45
C ARG A 114 18.94 0.74 22.24
N LEU A 115 17.86 0.19 21.71
CA LEU A 115 16.96 0.89 20.79
C LEU A 115 15.85 1.57 21.61
N MET A 116 15.61 2.85 21.36
CA MET A 116 14.54 3.62 22.00
C MET A 116 13.46 3.97 20.97
N LYS A 117 12.20 3.67 21.28
CA LYS A 117 11.05 4.12 20.48
C LYS A 117 10.62 5.52 20.91
N ASN A 118 9.84 6.22 20.07
CA ASN A 118 9.38 7.59 20.32
C ASN A 118 8.83 7.82 21.74
N GLN A 119 7.94 6.95 22.22
CA GLN A 119 7.36 7.06 23.57
C GLN A 119 8.44 7.11 24.67
N GLN A 120 9.47 6.27 24.56
CA GLN A 120 10.56 6.23 25.54
C GLN A 120 11.45 7.47 25.45
N LEU A 121 11.60 8.06 24.26
CA LEU A 121 12.32 9.33 24.10
C LEU A 121 11.56 10.46 24.79
N MET A 122 10.26 10.55 24.54
CA MET A 122 9.38 11.55 25.16
C MET A 122 9.35 11.41 26.69
N GLU A 123 9.19 10.20 27.22
CA GLU A 123 9.20 9.98 28.67
C GLU A 123 10.51 10.41 29.34
N GLU A 124 11.66 10.15 28.71
CA GLU A 124 12.95 10.53 29.29
C GLU A 124 13.25 12.03 29.11
N LEU A 125 12.68 12.67 28.08
CA LEU A 125 12.68 14.12 27.87
C LEU A 125 11.85 14.82 28.96
N GLU A 126 10.61 14.38 29.18
CA GLU A 126 9.71 14.93 30.20
C GLU A 126 10.29 14.83 31.61
N ARG A 127 11.00 13.72 31.91
CA ARG A 127 11.70 13.51 33.19
C ARG A 127 13.00 14.31 33.33
N SER A 128 13.50 14.94 32.27
CA SER A 128 14.75 15.70 32.30
C SER A 128 14.56 17.18 32.66
N VAL A 129 13.30 17.64 32.72
CA VAL A 129 12.94 19.01 33.06
C VAL A 129 12.05 18.97 34.30
N ASP A 130 12.34 19.78 35.31
CA ASP A 130 11.56 19.79 36.56
C ASP A 130 10.41 20.83 36.53
N ASP A 131 10.57 21.93 35.78
CA ASP A 131 9.58 22.99 35.64
C ASP A 131 8.59 22.72 34.50
N ASN A 132 7.29 22.72 34.80
CA ASN A 132 6.22 22.52 33.82
C ASN A 132 6.19 23.62 32.73
N LEU A 133 6.58 24.86 33.03
CA LEU A 133 6.60 25.94 32.03
C LEU A 133 7.77 25.76 31.04
N GLU A 134 8.91 25.24 31.51
CA GLU A 134 10.03 24.90 30.64
C GLU A 134 9.76 23.65 29.80
N LYS A 135 9.01 22.67 30.34
CA LYS A 135 8.55 21.49 29.58
C LYS A 135 7.74 21.89 28.36
N THR A 136 6.70 22.70 28.56
CA THR A 136 5.84 23.15 27.46
C THR A 136 6.62 23.93 26.41
N LYS A 137 7.55 24.81 26.82
CA LYS A 137 8.43 25.54 25.88
C LYS A 137 9.38 24.62 25.10
N LEU A 138 9.88 23.56 25.73
CA LEU A 138 10.78 22.61 25.10
C LEU A 138 10.04 21.72 24.09
N GLU A 139 8.84 21.26 24.48
CA GLU A 139 7.93 20.45 23.66
C GLU A 139 7.43 21.22 22.43
N GLU A 140 7.07 22.49 22.61
CA GLU A 140 6.64 23.39 21.52
C GLU A 140 7.82 23.94 20.69
N GLY A 141 9.06 23.78 21.19
CA GLY A 141 10.28 24.24 20.53
C GLY A 141 10.80 23.29 19.44
N PHE A 142 11.82 23.72 18.70
CA PHE A 142 12.41 22.95 17.60
C PHE A 142 12.94 21.56 18.02
N LEU A 143 13.53 21.45 19.22
CA LEU A 143 14.02 20.17 19.73
C LEU A 143 12.89 19.22 20.14
N GLY A 144 11.84 19.75 20.78
CA GLY A 144 10.61 18.99 21.03
C GLY A 144 10.03 18.47 19.73
N TYR A 145 9.93 19.32 18.70
CA TYR A 145 9.49 18.91 17.37
C TYR A 145 10.32 17.78 16.76
N ILE A 146 11.67 17.85 16.84
CA ILE A 146 12.55 16.77 16.35
C ILE A 146 12.30 15.47 17.10
N ILE A 147 12.21 15.52 18.43
CA ILE A 147 12.01 14.32 19.26
C ILE A 147 10.63 13.72 19.00
N CYS A 148 9.58 14.55 18.94
CA CYS A 148 8.22 14.15 18.56
C CYS A 148 8.18 13.51 17.16
N SER A 149 8.98 14.02 16.23
CA SER A 149 9.07 13.50 14.85
C SER A 149 10.04 12.31 14.71
N THR A 150 10.76 11.93 15.77
CA THR A 150 11.68 10.81 15.76
C THR A 150 10.90 9.50 15.89
N GLN A 151 11.11 8.58 14.94
CA GLN A 151 10.44 7.28 14.97
C GLN A 151 11.14 6.33 15.95
N GLU A 152 12.47 6.29 15.88
CA GLU A 152 13.31 5.52 16.78
C GLU A 152 14.73 6.11 16.87
N ALA A 153 15.39 5.85 18.00
CA ALA A 153 16.77 6.24 18.24
C ALA A 153 17.62 5.07 18.74
N VAL A 154 18.82 4.94 18.19
CA VAL A 154 19.83 3.97 18.59
C VAL A 154 20.75 4.62 19.61
N VAL A 155 20.85 4.03 20.80
CA VAL A 155 21.74 4.51 21.86
C VAL A 155 22.98 3.60 21.90
N LEU A 156 24.14 4.18 21.58
CA LEU A 156 25.46 3.55 21.69
C LEU A 156 26.38 4.54 22.42
N PRO A 157 26.47 4.49 23.76
CA PRO A 157 27.19 5.51 24.53
C PRO A 157 28.62 5.72 24.02
N PRO A 158 29.06 6.98 23.85
CA PRO A 158 28.40 8.24 24.23
C PRO A 158 27.42 8.83 23.18
N PHE A 159 27.07 8.10 22.13
CA PHE A 159 26.25 8.60 21.02
C PHE A 159 24.78 8.17 21.10
N VAL A 160 23.91 9.03 20.57
CA VAL A 160 22.51 8.73 20.28
C VAL A 160 22.24 9.08 18.82
N SER A 161 21.87 8.10 18.01
CA SER A 161 21.52 8.28 16.59
C SER A 161 20.01 8.27 16.43
N PHE A 162 19.43 9.29 15.78
CA PHE A 162 17.99 9.45 15.60
C PHE A 162 17.60 9.19 14.14
N ALA A 163 16.52 8.46 13.93
CA ALA A 163 15.80 8.42 12.66
C ALA A 163 14.59 9.36 12.73
N VAL A 164 14.75 10.56 12.18
CA VAL A 164 13.76 11.63 12.25
C VAL A 164 12.94 11.65 10.98
N ARG A 165 11.61 11.63 11.13
CA ARG A 165 10.66 11.67 10.03
C ARG A 165 9.78 12.91 10.18
N MET A 166 10.19 14.01 9.56
CA MET A 166 9.49 15.29 9.69
C MET A 166 8.19 15.34 8.87
N ASN A 167 8.18 14.67 7.72
CA ASN A 167 7.04 14.60 6.81
C ASN A 167 6.99 13.22 6.16
N PRO A 168 5.83 12.80 5.65
CA PRO A 168 5.72 11.56 4.90
C PRO A 168 6.73 11.44 3.75
N GLY A 169 7.49 10.34 3.76
CA GLY A 169 8.55 10.04 2.80
C GLY A 169 9.87 10.76 3.03
N ILE A 170 9.98 11.67 4.01
CA ILE A 170 11.18 12.48 4.24
C ILE A 170 11.83 12.10 5.57
N TRP A 171 12.98 11.44 5.45
CA TRP A 171 13.78 10.95 6.56
C TRP A 171 15.11 11.67 6.65
N GLU A 172 15.49 12.06 7.85
CA GLU A 172 16.82 12.54 8.19
C GLU A 172 17.40 11.71 9.32
N TYR A 173 18.67 11.33 9.17
CA TYR A 173 19.40 10.55 10.16
C TYR A 173 20.50 11.42 10.74
N ILE A 174 20.50 11.55 12.06
CA ILE A 174 21.45 12.39 12.78
C ILE A 174 22.06 11.61 13.94
N LYS A 175 23.30 11.92 14.27
CA LYS A 175 24.03 11.35 15.39
C LYS A 175 24.46 12.46 16.33
N VAL A 176 24.15 12.32 17.61
CA VAL A 176 24.43 13.34 18.64
C VAL A 176 25.29 12.74 19.74
N HIS A 177 26.35 13.46 20.13
CA HIS A 177 27.20 13.06 21.24
C HIS A 177 26.64 13.61 22.57
N SER A 178 26.47 12.73 23.56
CA SER A 178 25.70 13.05 24.77
C SER A 178 26.40 14.04 25.72
N ALA A 179 27.72 14.20 25.62
CA ALA A 179 28.49 15.02 26.57
C ALA A 179 28.68 16.47 26.10
N ASP A 180 29.02 16.67 24.82
CA ASP A 180 29.30 17.99 24.23
C ASP A 180 28.18 18.52 23.32
N LEU A 181 27.20 17.66 22.99
CA LEU A 181 26.05 17.93 22.14
C LEU A 181 26.44 18.27 20.68
N SER A 182 27.57 17.75 20.21
CA SER A 182 27.90 17.79 18.78
C SER A 182 26.91 16.96 17.96
N VAL A 183 26.50 17.48 16.80
CA VAL A 183 25.53 16.87 15.89
C VAL A 183 26.20 16.60 14.55
N GLU A 184 26.03 15.39 14.05
CA GLU A 184 26.52 14.94 12.76
C GLU A 184 25.35 14.40 11.93
N GLN A 185 25.24 14.81 10.66
CA GLN A 185 24.33 14.16 9.72
C GLN A 185 24.95 12.84 9.26
N VAL A 186 24.19 11.75 9.33
CA VAL A 186 24.65 10.43 8.91
C VAL A 186 23.79 9.90 7.77
N THR A 187 24.32 8.95 7.00
CA THR A 187 23.56 8.30 5.94
C THR A 187 22.58 7.26 6.53
N PRO A 188 21.56 6.82 5.76
CA PRO A 188 20.73 5.70 6.18
C PRO A 188 21.56 4.45 6.50
N ALA A 189 22.60 4.18 5.70
CA ALA A 189 23.50 3.05 5.92
C ALA A 189 24.25 3.14 7.27
N ASP A 190 24.77 4.31 7.63
CA ASP A 190 25.47 4.53 8.91
C ASP A 190 24.54 4.42 10.12
N TYR A 191 23.30 4.90 9.99
CA TYR A 191 22.28 4.69 11.00
C TYR A 191 21.98 3.20 11.18
N LEU A 192 21.79 2.47 10.09
CA LEU A 192 21.53 1.02 10.13
C LEU A 192 22.71 0.24 10.71
N LYS A 193 23.96 0.60 10.40
CA LYS A 193 25.17 0.03 11.06
C LYS A 193 25.11 0.22 12.57
N SER A 194 24.75 1.43 13.02
CA SER A 194 24.58 1.70 14.45
C SER A 194 23.49 0.82 15.06
N LYS A 195 22.36 0.64 14.35
CA LYS A 195 21.27 -0.24 14.78
C LYS A 195 21.74 -1.70 14.87
N GLU A 196 22.48 -2.17 13.87
CA GLU A 196 23.04 -3.53 13.82
C GLU A 196 23.98 -3.82 14.98
N THR A 197 24.79 -2.86 15.44
CA THR A 197 25.67 -3.04 16.62
C THR A 197 24.93 -3.51 17.87
N LEU A 198 23.62 -3.21 17.99
CA LEU A 198 22.80 -3.67 19.11
C LEU A 198 22.45 -5.17 19.03
N PHE A 199 22.46 -5.76 17.84
CA PHE A 199 21.98 -7.13 17.57
C PHE A 199 23.09 -8.06 17.08
N ASP A 200 24.00 -7.57 16.24
CA ASP A 200 25.12 -8.31 15.65
C ASP A 200 26.31 -7.34 15.38
N GLU A 201 27.15 -7.14 16.40
CA GLU A 201 28.32 -6.23 16.33
C GLU A 201 29.36 -6.69 15.30
N LYS A 202 29.47 -7.99 15.04
CA LYS A 202 30.40 -8.52 14.03
C LYS A 202 29.95 -8.12 12.63
N TRP A 203 28.67 -8.26 12.33
CA TRP A 203 28.10 -7.81 11.06
C TRP A 203 28.22 -6.29 10.89
N ALA A 204 27.90 -5.52 11.93
CA ALA A 204 27.97 -4.06 11.87
C ALA A 204 29.37 -3.52 11.52
N CYS A 205 30.43 -4.24 11.91
CA CYS A 205 31.83 -3.88 11.69
C CYS A 205 32.50 -4.59 10.51
N ASP A 206 31.80 -5.46 9.77
CA ASP A 206 32.36 -6.15 8.61
C ASP A 206 32.20 -5.30 7.34
N ASP A 207 33.32 -4.84 6.80
CA ASP A 207 33.40 -4.05 5.56
C ASP A 207 32.88 -4.81 4.32
N ASN A 208 32.74 -6.13 4.39
CA ASN A 208 32.21 -6.97 3.31
C ASN A 208 30.70 -7.26 3.46
N SER A 209 30.05 -6.69 4.46
CA SER A 209 28.60 -6.84 4.65
C SER A 209 27.82 -6.33 3.43
N LEU A 210 26.90 -7.15 2.92
CA LEU A 210 26.12 -6.80 1.74
C LEU A 210 25.21 -5.59 2.02
N GLU A 211 25.45 -4.52 1.27
CA GLU A 211 24.60 -3.33 1.22
C GLU A 211 23.87 -3.25 -0.13
N VAL A 212 22.56 -3.07 -0.07
CA VAL A 212 21.66 -2.99 -1.21
C VAL A 212 21.14 -1.56 -1.34
N ASP A 213 21.36 -0.96 -2.51
CA ASP A 213 20.96 0.40 -2.85
C ASP A 213 20.26 0.40 -4.21
N PHE A 214 18.92 0.33 -4.19
CA PHE A 214 18.13 0.39 -5.42
C PHE A 214 18.05 1.81 -5.99
N GLY A 215 18.14 2.83 -5.14
CA GLY A 215 18.05 4.24 -5.50
C GLY A 215 19.25 4.75 -6.30
N ALA A 216 20.38 4.06 -6.27
CA ALA A 216 21.53 4.31 -7.13
C ALA A 216 21.26 4.05 -8.62
N LEU A 217 20.22 3.27 -8.93
CA LEU A 217 19.85 2.88 -10.31
C LEU A 217 18.76 3.79 -10.92
N ASP A 218 18.18 4.69 -10.14
CA ASP A 218 17.11 5.61 -10.56
C ASP A 218 17.69 6.99 -10.92
N LEU A 219 18.37 7.05 -12.07
CA LEU A 219 19.16 8.21 -12.53
C LEU A 219 18.40 9.14 -13.49
N SER A 220 17.45 8.62 -14.28
CA SER A 220 16.81 9.40 -15.37
C SER A 220 15.38 9.85 -15.09
N THR A 221 14.71 9.21 -14.13
CA THR A 221 13.33 9.54 -13.76
C THR A 221 13.28 10.71 -12.78
N PRO A 222 12.56 11.82 -13.07
CA PRO A 222 12.45 12.94 -12.16
C PRO A 222 11.82 12.51 -10.83
N ARG A 223 12.44 12.91 -9.72
CA ARG A 223 11.97 12.54 -8.38
C ARG A 223 10.89 13.51 -7.92
N LEU A 224 9.76 12.95 -7.48
CA LEU A 224 8.75 13.70 -6.75
C LEU A 224 9.30 14.06 -5.36
N THR A 225 8.87 15.20 -4.81
CA THR A 225 9.38 15.67 -3.51
C THR A 225 8.28 16.23 -2.60
N LEU A 226 7.06 16.35 -3.11
CA LEU A 226 5.92 16.90 -2.37
C LEU A 226 5.13 15.74 -1.75
N PRO A 227 4.90 15.68 -0.43
CA PRO A 227 4.12 14.60 0.18
C PRO A 227 2.73 14.42 -0.45
N SER A 228 2.10 15.49 -0.95
CA SER A 228 0.82 15.44 -1.67
C SER A 228 0.87 14.74 -3.04
N SER A 229 2.07 14.55 -3.61
CA SER A 229 2.25 13.85 -4.89
C SER A 229 2.34 12.33 -4.76
N ILE A 230 2.56 11.80 -3.55
CA ILE A 230 2.66 10.36 -3.28
C ILE A 230 1.32 9.69 -3.64
N GLY A 231 1.39 8.57 -4.36
CA GLY A 231 0.21 7.82 -4.78
C GLY A 231 -0.53 8.39 -6.01
N ASN A 232 -0.01 9.47 -6.62
CA ASN A 232 -0.55 10.07 -7.84
C ASN A 232 0.36 9.82 -9.07
N GLY A 233 1.08 8.70 -9.07
CA GLY A 233 2.15 8.40 -10.02
C GLY A 233 1.78 8.57 -11.50
N MET A 234 0.63 8.05 -11.92
CA MET A 234 0.16 8.10 -13.31
C MET A 234 0.06 9.53 -13.85
N GLN A 235 -0.38 10.48 -13.04
CA GLN A 235 -0.48 11.91 -13.41
C GLN A 235 0.90 12.55 -13.59
N PHE A 236 1.91 12.07 -12.87
CA PHE A 236 3.28 12.54 -13.06
C PHE A 236 3.96 11.85 -14.24
N VAL A 237 3.68 10.57 -14.45
CA VAL A 237 4.11 9.83 -15.64
C VAL A 237 3.56 10.51 -16.90
N SER A 238 2.30 10.93 -16.95
CA SER A 238 1.77 11.70 -18.09
C SER A 238 2.57 12.98 -18.33
N ARG A 239 2.86 13.77 -17.28
CA ARG A 239 3.70 14.97 -17.37
C ARG A 239 5.11 14.67 -17.87
N PHE A 240 5.75 13.62 -17.37
CA PHE A 240 7.10 13.23 -17.79
C PHE A 240 7.12 12.74 -19.24
N MET A 241 6.12 11.96 -19.65
CA MET A 241 5.94 11.54 -21.05
C MET A 241 5.77 12.75 -21.96
N CYS A 242 4.88 13.69 -21.62
CA CYS A 242 4.71 14.92 -22.39
C CYS A 242 6.03 15.69 -22.53
N SER A 243 6.79 15.82 -21.44
CA SER A 243 8.10 16.49 -21.49
C SER A 243 9.13 15.76 -22.35
N LYS A 244 9.12 14.42 -22.39
CA LYS A 244 10.03 13.62 -23.22
C LYS A 244 9.66 13.63 -24.70
N LEU A 245 8.37 13.73 -25.00
CA LEU A 245 7.85 13.76 -26.37
C LEU A 245 7.79 15.19 -26.94
N SER A 246 7.90 16.21 -26.10
CA SER A 246 7.92 17.61 -26.51
C SER A 246 9.29 17.98 -27.08
N GLY A 247 9.31 18.57 -28.28
CA GLY A 247 10.55 19.04 -28.90
C GLY A 247 10.52 18.91 -30.41
N LYS A 248 11.46 18.15 -30.96
CA LYS A 248 11.60 17.88 -32.40
C LYS A 248 10.60 16.79 -32.82
N PRO A 249 10.23 16.70 -34.11
CA PRO A 249 9.42 15.60 -34.61
C PRO A 249 9.99 14.20 -34.32
N GLU A 250 11.31 14.08 -34.17
CA GLU A 250 11.98 12.82 -33.79
C GLU A 250 11.63 12.37 -32.36
N ASP A 251 11.31 13.30 -31.45
CA ASP A 251 10.95 12.99 -30.06
C ASP A 251 9.59 12.29 -29.97
N MET A 252 8.75 12.39 -31.01
CA MET A 252 7.46 11.69 -31.12
C MET A 252 7.59 10.27 -31.69
N LYS A 253 8.76 9.90 -32.21
CA LYS A 253 8.99 8.58 -32.81
C LYS A 253 8.66 7.42 -31.86
N PRO A 254 8.98 7.47 -30.56
CA PRO A 254 8.60 6.38 -29.65
C PRO A 254 7.09 6.13 -29.57
N LEU A 255 6.27 7.19 -29.64
CA LEU A 255 4.81 7.05 -29.65
C LEU A 255 4.34 6.41 -30.96
N LEU A 256 4.90 6.83 -32.09
CA LEU A 256 4.63 6.21 -33.39
C LEU A 256 5.00 4.72 -33.41
N ASP A 257 6.21 4.40 -32.97
CA ASP A 257 6.72 3.03 -32.89
C ASP A 257 5.84 2.17 -31.98
N TYR A 258 5.36 2.73 -30.86
CA TYR A 258 4.40 2.06 -30.00
C TYR A 258 3.09 1.75 -30.71
N LEU A 259 2.49 2.73 -31.40
CA LEU A 259 1.24 2.53 -32.14
C LEU A 259 1.38 1.49 -33.26
N LEU A 260 2.51 1.46 -33.98
CA LEU A 260 2.82 0.46 -35.01
C LEU A 260 2.91 -0.97 -34.44
N THR A 261 3.26 -1.12 -33.16
CA THR A 261 3.36 -2.43 -32.51
C THR A 261 2.02 -2.99 -32.03
N LEU A 262 0.97 -2.17 -31.96
CA LEU A 262 -0.35 -2.61 -31.51
C LEU A 262 -0.95 -3.62 -32.48
N ASN A 263 -1.25 -4.81 -31.94
CA ASN A 263 -1.82 -5.90 -32.71
C ASN A 263 -2.64 -6.81 -31.79
N TYR A 264 -3.62 -7.50 -32.35
CA TYR A 264 -4.36 -8.56 -31.66
C TYR A 264 -4.55 -9.75 -32.60
N ARG A 265 -4.03 -10.92 -32.22
CA ARG A 265 -4.13 -12.18 -33.00
C ARG A 265 -3.69 -12.05 -34.47
N GLY A 266 -2.68 -11.22 -34.72
CA GLY A 266 -2.14 -10.99 -36.07
C GLY A 266 -2.83 -9.87 -36.86
N GLU A 267 -3.95 -9.33 -36.38
CA GLU A 267 -4.56 -8.12 -36.94
C GLU A 267 -3.88 -6.87 -36.34
N LYS A 268 -3.47 -5.93 -37.21
CA LYS A 268 -2.95 -4.62 -36.78
C LYS A 268 -4.08 -3.77 -36.20
N LEU A 269 -3.74 -2.98 -35.18
CA LEU A 269 -4.67 -2.06 -34.54
C LEU A 269 -4.15 -0.63 -34.69
N MET A 270 -5.06 0.34 -34.68
CA MET A 270 -4.81 1.78 -34.82
C MET A 270 -4.21 2.19 -36.16
N ILE A 271 -2.97 1.81 -36.43
CA ILE A 271 -2.22 2.23 -37.63
C ILE A 271 -1.50 1.06 -38.29
N SER A 272 -1.36 1.12 -39.61
CA SER A 272 -0.63 0.14 -40.40
C SER A 272 0.82 0.57 -40.64
N ASP A 273 1.63 -0.36 -41.15
CA ASP A 273 3.05 -0.11 -41.45
C ASP A 273 3.26 0.92 -42.58
N THR A 274 2.19 1.37 -43.25
CA THR A 274 2.28 2.47 -44.24
C THR A 274 2.52 3.84 -43.58
N LEU A 275 2.14 3.98 -42.30
CA LEU A 275 2.32 5.20 -41.50
C LEU A 275 3.61 5.11 -40.67
N ASP A 276 4.75 4.96 -41.33
CA ASP A 276 6.09 4.77 -40.73
C ASP A 276 6.79 6.06 -40.26
N THR A 277 6.17 7.22 -40.45
CA THR A 277 6.72 8.52 -40.01
C THR A 277 5.64 9.40 -39.38
N VAL A 278 6.05 10.27 -38.46
CA VAL A 278 5.14 11.18 -37.72
C VAL A 278 4.38 12.09 -38.69
N ASN A 279 5.03 12.58 -39.73
CA ASN A 279 4.40 13.45 -40.74
C ASN A 279 3.30 12.72 -41.53
N LYS A 280 3.54 11.44 -41.92
CA LYS A 280 2.51 10.62 -42.59
C LYS A 280 1.32 10.39 -41.66
N LEU A 281 1.59 10.07 -40.39
CA LEU A 281 0.55 9.90 -39.38
C LEU A 281 -0.28 11.18 -39.22
N GLN A 282 0.34 12.34 -38.97
CA GLN A 282 -0.36 13.62 -38.84
C GLN A 282 -1.23 13.93 -40.07
N THR A 283 -0.72 13.66 -41.27
CA THR A 283 -1.48 13.85 -42.52
C THR A 283 -2.70 12.94 -42.59
N ALA A 284 -2.54 11.66 -42.25
CA ALA A 284 -3.65 10.70 -42.24
C ALA A 284 -4.71 11.06 -41.19
N LEU A 285 -4.29 11.49 -39.99
CA LEU A 285 -5.20 11.95 -38.93
C LEU A 285 -6.03 13.15 -39.38
N LEU A 286 -5.39 14.16 -39.99
CA LEU A 286 -6.09 15.35 -40.48
C LEU A 286 -7.14 15.02 -41.55
N LEU A 287 -6.79 14.16 -42.51
CA LEU A 287 -7.72 13.69 -43.55
C LEU A 287 -8.91 12.95 -42.93
N ALA A 288 -8.64 12.06 -41.98
CA ALA A 288 -9.67 11.28 -41.29
C ALA A 288 -10.59 12.17 -40.43
N GLU A 289 -10.05 13.15 -39.71
CA GLU A 289 -10.85 14.07 -38.90
C GLU A 289 -11.81 14.89 -39.75
N VAL A 290 -11.34 15.48 -40.86
CA VAL A 290 -12.18 16.25 -41.79
C VAL A 290 -13.28 15.37 -42.38
N PHE A 291 -12.93 14.15 -42.78
CA PHE A 291 -13.87 13.20 -43.36
C PHE A 291 -14.96 12.80 -42.35
N VAL A 292 -14.58 12.41 -41.14
CA VAL A 292 -15.52 11.97 -40.11
C VAL A 292 -16.39 13.13 -39.60
N ALA A 293 -15.86 14.36 -39.57
CA ALA A 293 -16.65 15.55 -39.23
C ALA A 293 -17.81 15.81 -40.20
N GLY A 294 -17.71 15.33 -41.45
CA GLY A 294 -18.79 15.38 -42.44
C GLY A 294 -19.88 14.31 -42.28
N LEU A 295 -19.68 13.32 -41.40
CA LEU A 295 -20.62 12.22 -41.18
C LEU A 295 -21.60 12.52 -40.03
N GLN A 296 -22.72 11.78 -39.98
CA GLN A 296 -23.59 11.79 -38.80
C GLN A 296 -22.87 11.16 -37.60
N ARG A 297 -23.04 11.73 -36.39
CA ARG A 297 -22.34 11.30 -35.16
C ARG A 297 -22.42 9.79 -34.90
N ASN A 298 -23.60 9.20 -35.08
CA ASN A 298 -23.86 7.79 -34.81
C ASN A 298 -23.55 6.86 -36.00
N THR A 299 -22.85 7.34 -37.04
CA THR A 299 -22.48 6.51 -38.19
C THR A 299 -21.53 5.40 -37.72
N PRO A 300 -21.86 4.11 -37.90
CA PRO A 300 -20.99 3.02 -37.46
C PRO A 300 -19.68 2.95 -38.25
N TYR A 301 -18.58 2.57 -37.60
CA TYR A 301 -17.24 2.46 -38.20
C TYR A 301 -17.21 1.61 -39.47
N GLN A 302 -17.97 0.51 -39.50
CA GLN A 302 -18.01 -0.41 -40.66
C GLN A 302 -18.45 0.27 -41.96
N LYS A 303 -19.19 1.38 -41.89
CA LYS A 303 -19.63 2.12 -43.08
C LYS A 303 -18.51 2.92 -43.76
N PHE A 304 -17.42 3.19 -43.05
CA PHE A 304 -16.31 4.00 -43.54
C PHE A 304 -14.92 3.38 -43.28
N GLU A 305 -14.88 2.15 -42.78
CA GLU A 305 -13.66 1.36 -42.53
C GLU A 305 -12.72 1.31 -43.74
N GLN A 306 -13.25 1.02 -44.93
CA GLN A 306 -12.44 0.96 -46.16
C GLN A 306 -11.68 2.27 -46.42
N LYS A 307 -12.31 3.41 -46.13
CA LYS A 307 -11.70 4.72 -46.32
C LYS A 307 -10.56 4.97 -45.33
N PHE A 308 -10.72 4.51 -44.09
CA PHE A 308 -9.66 4.56 -43.08
C PHE A 308 -8.46 3.69 -43.47
N GLN A 309 -8.71 2.48 -43.96
CA GLN A 309 -7.67 1.55 -44.42
C GLN A 309 -6.87 2.12 -45.60
N GLU A 310 -7.52 2.82 -46.54
CA GLU A 310 -6.83 3.54 -47.63
C GLU A 310 -5.81 4.58 -47.13
N TRP A 311 -6.02 5.13 -45.93
CA TRP A 311 -5.09 6.07 -45.28
C TRP A 311 -4.14 5.41 -44.28
N GLY A 312 -4.17 4.08 -44.17
CA GLY A 312 -3.35 3.33 -43.21
C GLY A 312 -3.85 3.37 -41.77
N LEU A 313 -5.12 3.74 -41.56
CA LEU A 313 -5.77 3.70 -40.25
C LEU A 313 -6.56 2.41 -40.11
N GLU A 314 -6.18 1.58 -39.14
CA GLU A 314 -6.80 0.29 -38.86
C GLU A 314 -7.93 0.42 -37.82
N LYS A 315 -8.54 -0.70 -37.41
CA LYS A 315 -9.57 -0.72 -36.35
C LYS A 315 -9.02 -0.25 -35.00
N GLY A 316 -9.91 0.23 -34.13
CA GLY A 316 -9.58 0.60 -32.75
C GLY A 316 -9.72 2.09 -32.42
N TRP A 317 -10.18 2.92 -33.37
CA TRP A 317 -10.41 4.36 -33.14
C TRP A 317 -11.74 4.68 -32.47
N GLY A 318 -12.75 3.82 -32.63
CA GLY A 318 -14.12 4.07 -32.20
C GLY A 318 -15.14 3.18 -32.89
N ASP A 319 -16.30 2.98 -32.29
CA ASP A 319 -17.44 2.25 -32.88
C ASP A 319 -18.31 3.12 -33.80
N THR A 320 -18.27 4.43 -33.57
CA THR A 320 -19.04 5.45 -34.28
C THR A 320 -18.14 6.59 -34.76
N ALA A 321 -18.62 7.35 -35.75
CA ALA A 321 -17.97 8.57 -36.23
C ALA A 321 -17.63 9.55 -35.08
N GLU A 322 -18.53 9.74 -34.10
CA GLU A 322 -18.24 10.61 -32.94
C GLU A 322 -17.06 10.10 -32.11
N THR A 323 -17.06 8.81 -31.74
CA THR A 323 -15.96 8.21 -30.97
C THR A 323 -14.63 8.20 -31.73
N CYS A 324 -14.65 7.89 -33.03
CA CYS A 324 -13.45 7.95 -33.88
C CYS A 324 -12.88 9.37 -33.90
N ARG A 325 -13.74 10.38 -34.10
CA ARG A 325 -13.32 11.78 -34.12
C ARG A 325 -12.71 12.20 -32.78
N GLU A 326 -13.27 11.76 -31.66
CA GLU A 326 -12.68 12.04 -30.35
C GLU A 326 -11.27 11.44 -30.20
N THR A 327 -11.08 10.17 -30.58
CA THR A 327 -9.79 9.50 -30.46
C THR A 327 -8.74 10.11 -31.39
N LEU A 328 -9.12 10.41 -32.64
CA LEU A 328 -8.28 11.11 -33.61
C LEU A 328 -7.83 12.46 -33.06
N ASN A 329 -8.79 13.28 -32.57
CA ASN A 329 -8.49 14.60 -32.04
C ASN A 329 -7.52 14.52 -30.84
N CYS A 330 -7.71 13.57 -29.92
CA CYS A 330 -6.78 13.40 -28.79
C CYS A 330 -5.34 13.14 -29.27
N LEU A 331 -5.16 12.26 -30.27
CA LEU A 331 -3.83 11.97 -30.81
C LEU A 331 -3.26 13.16 -31.59
N SER A 332 -4.08 13.86 -32.38
CA SER A 332 -3.67 15.06 -33.10
C SER A 332 -3.18 16.16 -32.15
N GLU A 333 -3.92 16.42 -31.07
CA GLU A 333 -3.50 17.35 -30.01
C GLU A 333 -2.18 16.91 -29.37
N VAL A 334 -2.04 15.61 -29.02
CA VAL A 334 -0.78 15.08 -28.46
C VAL A 334 0.39 15.25 -29.43
N LEU A 335 0.22 14.99 -30.73
CA LEU A 335 1.29 15.12 -31.73
C LEU A 335 1.63 16.58 -32.04
N GLN A 336 0.67 17.50 -31.88
CA GLN A 336 0.87 18.93 -32.10
C GLN A 336 1.53 19.60 -30.89
N ALA A 337 1.01 19.34 -29.69
CA ALA A 337 1.48 19.90 -28.43
C ALA A 337 1.15 18.92 -27.27
N PRO A 338 2.07 18.04 -26.88
CA PRO A 338 1.82 17.08 -25.80
C PRO A 338 1.40 17.75 -24.50
N ASP A 339 0.22 17.41 -24.00
CA ASP A 339 -0.25 17.80 -22.68
C ASP A 339 -0.77 16.58 -21.89
N PRO A 340 -0.68 16.60 -20.54
CA PRO A 340 -1.06 15.44 -19.72
C PRO A 340 -2.51 15.02 -19.90
N PHE A 341 -3.42 15.96 -20.14
CA PHE A 341 -4.85 15.68 -20.21
C PHE A 341 -5.20 14.92 -21.49
N ASN A 342 -4.75 15.38 -22.66
CA ASN A 342 -4.97 14.64 -23.91
C ASN A 342 -4.17 13.35 -23.97
N MET A 343 -2.98 13.29 -23.35
CA MET A 343 -2.20 12.06 -23.23
C MET A 343 -2.98 10.98 -22.47
N GLU A 344 -3.49 11.30 -21.28
CA GLU A 344 -4.31 10.38 -20.49
C GLU A 344 -5.58 10.01 -21.26
N LYS A 345 -6.29 11.00 -21.82
CA LYS A 345 -7.53 10.77 -22.57
C LYS A 345 -7.33 9.84 -23.78
N PHE A 346 -6.19 9.96 -24.47
CA PHE A 346 -5.80 9.10 -25.57
C PHE A 346 -5.50 7.68 -25.08
N PHE A 347 -4.60 7.50 -24.11
CA PHE A 347 -4.23 6.17 -23.61
C PHE A 347 -5.38 5.42 -22.93
N ASN A 348 -6.40 6.12 -22.43
CA ASN A 348 -7.63 5.52 -21.94
C ASN A 348 -8.46 4.85 -23.05
N ARG A 349 -8.28 5.29 -24.31
CA ARG A 349 -8.97 4.79 -25.51
C ARG A 349 -8.14 3.80 -26.30
N VAL A 350 -6.81 3.84 -26.19
CA VAL A 350 -5.92 2.92 -26.91
C VAL A 350 -6.22 1.46 -26.52
N PRO A 351 -6.59 0.60 -27.48
CA PRO A 351 -6.92 -0.79 -27.21
C PRO A 351 -5.63 -1.63 -27.09
N SER A 352 -4.97 -1.55 -25.92
CA SER A 352 -3.71 -2.26 -25.63
C SER A 352 -3.81 -3.37 -24.60
N VAL A 353 -4.96 -3.54 -23.93
CA VAL A 353 -5.16 -4.56 -22.89
C VAL A 353 -6.43 -5.37 -23.20
N PHE A 354 -6.28 -6.68 -23.40
CA PHE A 354 -7.37 -7.62 -23.64
C PHE A 354 -7.27 -8.86 -22.77
N ASN A 355 -6.05 -9.37 -22.60
CA ASN A 355 -5.73 -10.56 -21.82
C ASN A 355 -5.04 -10.16 -20.51
N ILE A 356 -5.71 -10.39 -19.38
CA ILE A 356 -5.18 -10.06 -18.05
C ILE A 356 -4.92 -11.34 -17.26
N VAL A 357 -3.76 -11.41 -16.63
CA VAL A 357 -3.41 -12.48 -15.69
C VAL A 357 -3.24 -11.89 -14.30
N ILE A 358 -3.92 -12.48 -13.32
CA ILE A 358 -3.90 -12.06 -11.92
C ILE A 358 -3.36 -13.22 -11.08
N PHE A 359 -2.31 -13.01 -10.29
CA PHE A 359 -1.74 -14.03 -9.41
C PHE A 359 -2.20 -13.85 -7.97
N SER A 360 -2.73 -14.91 -7.36
CA SER A 360 -3.08 -15.01 -5.94
C SER A 360 -2.93 -16.45 -5.48
N ILE A 361 -1.72 -16.83 -5.06
CA ILE A 361 -1.28 -18.23 -5.02
C ILE A 361 -1.66 -18.93 -3.72
N HIS A 362 -1.35 -18.32 -2.57
CA HIS A 362 -1.66 -18.89 -1.26
C HIS A 362 -3.16 -18.94 -0.94
N GLY A 363 -3.49 -19.65 0.14
CA GLY A 363 -4.85 -19.77 0.65
C GLY A 363 -5.72 -20.73 -0.16
N TYR A 364 -6.99 -20.82 0.24
CA TYR A 364 -8.03 -21.56 -0.47
C TYR A 364 -8.79 -20.58 -1.36
N PHE A 365 -8.29 -20.33 -2.56
CA PHE A 365 -8.96 -19.41 -3.47
C PHE A 365 -10.15 -20.08 -4.17
N GLY A 366 -11.35 -19.54 -3.96
CA GLY A 366 -12.61 -20.03 -4.53
C GLY A 366 -13.79 -19.11 -4.23
N GLN A 367 -14.95 -19.42 -4.79
CA GLN A 367 -16.14 -18.55 -4.69
C GLN A 367 -17.08 -18.94 -3.55
N GLU A 368 -17.05 -20.20 -3.12
CA GLU A 368 -17.96 -20.75 -2.12
C GLU A 368 -17.18 -21.51 -1.04
N LYS A 369 -17.63 -21.39 0.22
CA LYS A 369 -17.14 -22.18 1.38
C LYS A 369 -15.63 -22.02 1.71
N VAL A 370 -14.97 -20.97 1.19
CA VAL A 370 -13.54 -20.73 1.43
C VAL A 370 -13.25 -19.64 2.46
N LEU A 371 -14.14 -18.66 2.64
CA LEU A 371 -13.89 -17.53 3.54
C LEU A 371 -13.76 -18.01 5.00
N GLY A 372 -12.70 -17.58 5.67
CA GLY A 372 -12.38 -18.00 7.04
C GLY A 372 -11.49 -19.25 7.11
N MET A 373 -11.17 -19.89 5.99
CA MET A 373 -10.12 -20.90 5.94
C MET A 373 -8.72 -20.27 6.13
N PRO A 374 -7.69 -21.05 6.53
CA PRO A 374 -6.33 -20.53 6.68
C PRO A 374 -5.85 -19.76 5.44
N ASP A 375 -5.23 -18.60 5.68
CA ASP A 375 -4.74 -17.67 4.65
C ASP A 375 -5.81 -17.22 3.63
N THR A 376 -7.10 -17.31 3.98
CA THR A 376 -8.21 -17.01 3.07
C THR A 376 -9.12 -15.95 3.66
N GLY A 377 -9.08 -14.74 3.10
CA GLY A 377 -9.81 -13.60 3.64
C GLY A 377 -10.14 -12.53 2.59
N GLY A 378 -9.97 -11.27 2.98
CA GLY A 378 -10.33 -10.11 2.16
C GLY A 378 -9.69 -10.07 0.78
N GLN A 379 -8.49 -10.64 0.61
CA GLN A 379 -7.82 -10.73 -0.70
C GLN A 379 -8.65 -11.50 -1.75
N VAL A 380 -9.28 -12.62 -1.36
CA VAL A 380 -10.13 -13.40 -2.30
C VAL A 380 -11.33 -12.56 -2.73
N VAL A 381 -11.95 -11.86 -1.78
CA VAL A 381 -13.10 -10.99 -2.04
C VAL A 381 -12.72 -9.86 -2.98
N TYR A 382 -11.61 -9.18 -2.67
CA TYR A 382 -11.06 -8.10 -3.48
C TYR A 382 -10.86 -8.54 -4.92
N ILE A 383 -10.22 -9.70 -5.15
CA ILE A 383 -9.89 -10.16 -6.50
C ILE A 383 -11.14 -10.58 -7.26
N LEU A 384 -12.10 -11.25 -6.63
CA LEU A 384 -13.35 -11.64 -7.30
C LEU A 384 -14.15 -10.40 -7.76
N ASP A 385 -14.24 -9.37 -6.92
CA ASP A 385 -14.93 -8.13 -7.28
C ASP A 385 -14.13 -7.30 -8.31
N GLN A 386 -12.80 -7.28 -8.18
CA GLN A 386 -11.89 -6.67 -9.15
C GLN A 386 -12.08 -7.28 -10.54
N VAL A 387 -12.12 -8.61 -10.65
CA VAL A 387 -12.24 -9.32 -11.93
C VAL A 387 -13.55 -9.00 -12.63
N ARG A 388 -14.67 -9.00 -11.89
CA ARG A 388 -15.99 -8.64 -12.44
C ARG A 388 -15.97 -7.22 -13.03
N ALA A 389 -15.44 -6.27 -12.27
CA ALA A 389 -15.38 -4.88 -12.71
C ALA A 389 -14.39 -4.64 -13.87
N LEU A 390 -13.25 -5.33 -13.86
CA LEU A 390 -12.29 -5.29 -14.97
C LEU A 390 -12.91 -5.87 -16.25
N GLU A 391 -13.64 -6.98 -16.18
CA GLU A 391 -14.31 -7.55 -17.35
C GLU A 391 -15.38 -6.62 -17.90
N GLU A 392 -16.23 -6.04 -17.04
CA GLU A 392 -17.28 -5.10 -17.44
C GLU A 392 -16.69 -3.88 -18.17
N GLU A 393 -15.66 -3.26 -17.58
CA GLU A 393 -14.97 -2.10 -18.16
C GLU A 393 -14.23 -2.47 -19.47
N LEU A 394 -13.58 -3.64 -19.54
CA LEU A 394 -12.93 -4.11 -20.77
C LEU A 394 -13.94 -4.31 -21.91
N LEU A 395 -15.07 -4.98 -21.63
CA LEU A 395 -16.12 -5.18 -22.61
C LEU A 395 -16.67 -3.84 -23.12
N GLN A 396 -16.84 -2.88 -22.22
CA GLN A 396 -17.26 -1.53 -22.57
C GLN A 396 -16.22 -0.84 -23.48
N ARG A 397 -14.93 -0.87 -23.11
CA ARG A 397 -13.85 -0.25 -23.90
C ARG A 397 -13.71 -0.88 -25.28
N ILE A 398 -13.68 -2.21 -25.35
CA ILE A 398 -13.57 -2.96 -26.60
C ILE A 398 -14.72 -2.58 -27.54
N LYS A 399 -15.94 -2.56 -27.02
CA LYS A 399 -17.12 -2.15 -27.78
C LYS A 399 -16.99 -0.71 -28.25
N GLN A 400 -16.65 0.23 -27.37
CA GLN A 400 -16.53 1.65 -27.71
C GLN A 400 -15.44 1.93 -28.75
N GLN A 401 -14.41 1.09 -28.85
CA GLN A 401 -13.37 1.20 -29.87
C GLN A 401 -13.70 0.48 -31.19
N GLY A 402 -14.92 -0.05 -31.33
CA GLY A 402 -15.38 -0.71 -32.55
C GLY A 402 -14.74 -2.09 -32.77
N LEU A 403 -14.26 -2.74 -31.71
CA LEU A 403 -13.59 -4.02 -31.77
C LEU A 403 -14.56 -5.16 -31.39
N ASN A 404 -14.38 -6.32 -32.03
CA ASN A 404 -15.10 -7.55 -31.71
C ASN A 404 -14.16 -8.56 -31.03
N VAL A 405 -13.33 -8.06 -30.10
CA VAL A 405 -12.38 -8.87 -29.34
C VAL A 405 -13.07 -9.48 -28.13
N THR A 406 -12.76 -10.73 -27.81
CA THR A 406 -13.18 -11.35 -26.55
C THR A 406 -12.04 -11.18 -25.53
N PRO A 407 -12.22 -10.38 -24.47
CA PRO A 407 -11.21 -10.27 -23.43
C PRO A 407 -11.09 -11.60 -22.68
N LYS A 408 -9.96 -11.87 -22.04
CA LYS A 408 -9.81 -13.00 -21.13
C LYS A 408 -9.14 -12.56 -19.84
N ILE A 409 -9.72 -12.89 -18.70
CA ILE A 409 -9.10 -12.65 -17.39
C ILE A 409 -8.87 -13.98 -16.68
N LEU A 410 -7.62 -14.29 -16.37
CA LEU A 410 -7.24 -15.52 -15.68
C LEU A 410 -6.75 -15.20 -14.27
N VAL A 411 -7.42 -15.76 -13.25
CA VAL A 411 -6.96 -15.71 -11.86
C VAL A 411 -6.19 -16.97 -11.55
N LEU A 412 -4.86 -16.86 -11.47
CA LEU A 412 -3.96 -17.97 -11.19
C LEU A 412 -3.79 -18.16 -9.69
N THR A 413 -4.09 -19.38 -9.24
CA THR A 413 -3.97 -19.80 -7.86
C THR A 413 -3.51 -21.26 -7.76
N ARG A 414 -3.22 -21.74 -6.56
CA ARG A 414 -2.77 -23.10 -6.36
C ARG A 414 -3.93 -24.11 -6.50
N LEU A 415 -3.68 -25.21 -7.20
CA LEU A 415 -4.53 -26.40 -7.15
C LEU A 415 -4.25 -27.19 -5.87
N ILE A 416 -5.29 -27.39 -5.06
CA ILE A 416 -5.22 -28.14 -3.79
C ILE A 416 -6.11 -29.38 -3.93
N PRO A 417 -5.54 -30.57 -4.17
CA PRO A 417 -6.29 -31.82 -4.27
C PRO A 417 -7.14 -32.12 -3.03
N GLU A 418 -6.65 -31.78 -1.84
CA GLU A 418 -7.39 -31.90 -0.57
C GLU A 418 -8.28 -30.68 -0.33
N ALA A 419 -9.27 -30.47 -1.20
CA ALA A 419 -10.11 -29.27 -1.21
C ALA A 419 -11.08 -29.12 -0.02
N LYS A 420 -11.19 -30.11 0.89
CA LYS A 420 -12.03 -30.04 2.11
C LYS A 420 -13.48 -29.55 1.85
N GLY A 421 -14.09 -29.96 0.74
CA GLY A 421 -15.46 -29.58 0.37
C GLY A 421 -15.59 -28.27 -0.41
N THR A 422 -14.48 -27.64 -0.79
CA THR A 422 -14.42 -26.51 -1.71
C THR A 422 -14.14 -26.96 -3.15
N LYS A 423 -14.10 -26.03 -4.10
CA LYS A 423 -13.71 -26.27 -5.51
C LYS A 423 -12.21 -26.05 -5.77
N CYS A 424 -11.37 -25.98 -4.73
CA CYS A 424 -9.92 -25.70 -4.89
C CYS A 424 -9.14 -26.82 -5.60
N ASN A 425 -9.75 -27.98 -5.85
CA ASN A 425 -9.24 -29.09 -6.65
C ASN A 425 -9.67 -29.03 -8.13
N VAL A 426 -10.51 -28.06 -8.52
CA VAL A 426 -10.98 -27.89 -9.90
C VAL A 426 -10.00 -26.99 -10.65
N GLU A 427 -9.38 -27.52 -11.70
CA GLU A 427 -8.34 -26.82 -12.47
C GLU A 427 -8.83 -25.53 -13.11
N LEU A 428 -10.04 -25.53 -13.69
CA LEU A 428 -10.64 -24.37 -14.35
C LEU A 428 -12.05 -24.12 -13.80
N GLU A 429 -12.27 -22.95 -13.22
CA GLU A 429 -13.56 -22.54 -12.66
C GLU A 429 -13.96 -21.16 -13.20
N PRO A 430 -15.09 -21.02 -13.92
CA PRO A 430 -15.59 -19.72 -14.33
C PRO A 430 -15.91 -18.82 -13.13
N VAL A 431 -15.58 -17.53 -13.22
CA VAL A 431 -15.96 -16.56 -12.18
C VAL A 431 -17.45 -16.21 -12.33
N GLU A 432 -18.20 -16.30 -11.25
CA GLU A 432 -19.62 -15.98 -11.21
C GLU A 432 -19.87 -14.52 -11.59
N HIS A 433 -20.95 -14.30 -12.35
CA HIS A 433 -21.33 -13.01 -12.92
C HIS A 433 -20.33 -12.44 -13.94
N THR A 434 -19.51 -13.30 -14.54
CA THR A 434 -18.62 -12.98 -15.66
C THR A 434 -18.85 -13.93 -16.83
N LYS A 435 -18.39 -13.55 -18.04
CA LYS A 435 -18.50 -14.35 -19.27
C LYS A 435 -17.16 -14.91 -19.75
N HIS A 436 -16.07 -14.21 -19.46
CA HIS A 436 -14.75 -14.46 -20.03
C HIS A 436 -13.64 -14.49 -18.99
N SER A 437 -14.01 -14.60 -17.71
CA SER A 437 -13.09 -14.65 -16.59
C SER A 437 -13.11 -16.02 -15.92
N SER A 438 -11.95 -16.54 -15.55
CA SER A 438 -11.82 -17.87 -14.96
C SER A 438 -10.70 -17.94 -13.94
N ILE A 439 -10.92 -18.72 -12.89
CA ILE A 439 -9.89 -19.16 -11.95
C ILE A 439 -9.18 -20.36 -12.60
N VAL A 440 -7.86 -20.28 -12.69
CA VAL A 440 -6.99 -21.33 -13.21
C VAL A 440 -6.11 -21.80 -12.06
N ARG A 441 -6.17 -23.10 -11.75
CA ARG A 441 -5.44 -23.69 -10.63
C ARG A 441 -4.31 -24.55 -11.13
N VAL A 442 -3.08 -24.22 -10.73
CA VAL A 442 -1.88 -24.99 -11.08
C VAL A 442 -1.35 -25.69 -9.82
N PRO A 443 -1.05 -26.99 -9.85
CA PRO A 443 -0.54 -27.67 -8.66
C PRO A 443 0.88 -27.24 -8.34
N PHE A 444 1.20 -27.20 -7.05
CA PHE A 444 2.60 -27.30 -6.64
C PHE A 444 3.09 -28.71 -6.84
N LYS A 445 4.38 -28.86 -7.10
CA LYS A 445 5.00 -30.16 -7.33
C LYS A 445 6.14 -30.41 -6.35
N SER A 446 6.24 -31.64 -5.85
CA SER A 446 7.42 -32.14 -5.15
C SER A 446 8.59 -32.36 -6.11
N ASP A 447 9.77 -32.64 -5.56
CA ASP A 447 11.00 -32.83 -6.36
C ASP A 447 10.91 -34.02 -7.31
N ASP A 448 10.16 -35.07 -6.93
CA ASP A 448 9.84 -36.20 -7.81
C ASP A 448 8.78 -35.88 -8.88
N GLY A 449 8.29 -34.64 -8.92
CA GLY A 449 7.37 -34.12 -9.92
C GLY A 449 5.90 -34.41 -9.67
N LYS A 450 5.54 -35.04 -8.53
CA LYS A 450 4.14 -35.30 -8.16
C LYS A 450 3.46 -34.07 -7.59
N ASP A 451 2.13 -34.02 -7.75
CA ASP A 451 1.33 -32.93 -7.21
C ASP A 451 1.29 -32.96 -5.68
N LEU A 452 1.59 -31.81 -5.09
CA LEU A 452 1.56 -31.59 -3.65
C LEU A 452 0.12 -31.42 -3.19
N ARG A 453 -0.39 -32.42 -2.45
CA ARG A 453 -1.81 -32.57 -2.16
C ARG A 453 -2.36 -31.67 -1.06
N HIS A 454 -1.57 -31.46 -0.02
CA HIS A 454 -1.95 -30.76 1.20
C HIS A 454 -1.82 -29.24 1.04
N TRP A 455 -2.58 -28.48 1.81
CA TRP A 455 -2.40 -27.03 1.90
C TRP A 455 -1.03 -26.65 2.48
N VAL A 456 -0.47 -25.53 2.02
CA VAL A 456 0.82 -24.97 2.45
C VAL A 456 0.54 -23.55 2.92
N SER A 457 1.06 -23.20 4.10
CA SER A 457 1.00 -21.84 4.64
C SER A 457 1.67 -20.86 3.69
N ARG A 458 1.16 -19.63 3.62
CA ARG A 458 1.78 -18.55 2.84
C ARG A 458 3.23 -18.26 3.26
N PHE A 459 3.60 -18.56 4.51
CA PHE A 459 4.99 -18.43 5.00
C PHE A 459 5.91 -19.56 4.50
N ASP A 460 5.38 -20.73 4.16
CA ASP A 460 6.16 -21.93 3.80
C ASP A 460 6.19 -22.16 2.28
N ILE A 461 5.70 -21.19 1.50
CA ILE A 461 5.35 -21.38 0.09
C ILE A 461 6.54 -21.22 -0.87
N TYR A 462 7.60 -20.53 -0.44
CA TYR A 462 8.69 -20.06 -1.29
C TYR A 462 9.41 -21.15 -2.10
N PRO A 463 9.65 -22.38 -1.58
CA PRO A 463 10.26 -23.47 -2.35
C PRO A 463 9.53 -23.86 -3.64
N TYR A 464 8.23 -23.57 -3.72
CA TYR A 464 7.39 -24.02 -4.84
C TYR A 464 7.19 -22.94 -5.90
N LEU A 465 7.44 -21.67 -5.57
CA LEU A 465 7.02 -20.52 -6.40
C LEU A 465 7.74 -20.45 -7.75
N GLU A 466 9.03 -20.79 -7.81
CA GLU A 466 9.78 -20.72 -9.07
C GLU A 466 9.25 -21.74 -10.09
N ARG A 467 9.07 -23.00 -9.66
CA ARG A 467 8.50 -24.04 -10.51
C ARG A 467 7.05 -23.73 -10.87
N TYR A 468 6.27 -23.23 -9.92
CA TYR A 468 4.91 -22.79 -10.18
C TYR A 468 4.84 -21.68 -11.23
N ALA A 469 5.77 -20.71 -11.21
CA ALA A 469 5.84 -19.67 -12.23
C ALA A 469 6.11 -20.24 -13.62
N GLN A 470 6.97 -21.26 -13.72
CA GLN A 470 7.27 -21.96 -14.98
C GLN A 470 6.04 -22.71 -15.51
N ASP A 471 5.43 -23.55 -14.67
CA ASP A 471 4.26 -24.37 -15.03
C ASP A 471 3.06 -23.47 -15.38
N SER A 472 2.82 -22.41 -14.59
CA SER A 472 1.77 -21.43 -14.86
C SER A 472 2.00 -20.65 -16.16
N SER A 473 3.25 -20.32 -16.50
CA SER A 473 3.57 -19.64 -17.76
C SER A 473 3.18 -20.49 -18.97
N VAL A 474 3.46 -21.79 -18.93
CA VAL A 474 3.07 -22.72 -20.00
C VAL A 474 1.55 -22.76 -20.14
N LYS A 475 0.84 -22.94 -19.01
CA LYS A 475 -0.63 -23.02 -18.99
C LYS A 475 -1.30 -21.73 -19.47
N ILE A 476 -0.76 -20.57 -19.11
CA ILE A 476 -1.28 -19.28 -19.54
C ILE A 476 -1.13 -19.10 -21.06
N LEU A 477 0.04 -19.42 -21.62
CA LEU A 477 0.25 -19.32 -23.06
C LEU A 477 -0.67 -20.27 -23.85
N GLU A 478 -0.95 -21.45 -23.29
CA GLU A 478 -1.90 -22.41 -23.85
C GLU A 478 -3.34 -21.86 -23.85
N ILE A 479 -3.83 -21.36 -22.70
CA ILE A 479 -5.22 -20.88 -22.57
C ILE A 479 -5.46 -19.58 -23.35
N LEU A 480 -4.49 -18.66 -23.35
CA LEU A 480 -4.61 -17.36 -24.01
C LEU A 480 -4.30 -17.42 -25.51
N GLU A 481 -3.62 -18.48 -25.98
CA GLU A 481 -3.06 -18.60 -27.33
C GLU A 481 -2.11 -17.43 -27.66
N GLY A 482 -1.38 -16.95 -26.66
CA GLY A 482 -0.57 -15.74 -26.73
C GLY A 482 -0.10 -15.28 -25.36
N LYS A 483 0.74 -14.24 -25.32
CA LYS A 483 1.15 -13.61 -24.07
C LYS A 483 0.02 -12.76 -23.48
N PRO A 484 -0.05 -12.60 -22.15
CA PRO A 484 -0.94 -11.61 -21.55
C PRO A 484 -0.49 -10.18 -21.90
N ASP A 485 -1.43 -9.25 -21.86
CA ASP A 485 -1.16 -7.81 -22.07
C ASP A 485 -0.82 -7.12 -20.74
N LEU A 486 -1.39 -7.62 -19.64
CA LEU A 486 -1.19 -7.13 -18.28
C LEU A 486 -1.08 -8.29 -17.29
N VAL A 487 -0.11 -8.22 -16.39
CA VAL A 487 0.03 -9.14 -15.26
C VAL A 487 -0.11 -8.35 -13.95
N ILE A 488 -0.96 -8.83 -13.04
CA ILE A 488 -1.16 -8.24 -11.70
C ILE A 488 -0.77 -9.26 -10.64
N GLY A 489 0.25 -8.95 -9.84
CA GLY A 489 0.60 -9.71 -8.65
C GLY A 489 -0.23 -9.28 -7.44
N ASN A 490 -0.60 -10.23 -6.57
CA ASN A 490 -1.24 -9.95 -5.29
C ASN A 490 -0.48 -10.64 -4.15
N TYR A 491 -0.18 -9.89 -3.09
CA TYR A 491 0.65 -10.32 -1.96
C TYR A 491 2.07 -10.74 -2.37
N THR A 492 2.94 -11.07 -1.42
CA THR A 492 4.37 -11.34 -1.70
C THR A 492 4.56 -12.47 -2.72
N ASP A 493 3.85 -13.59 -2.57
CA ASP A 493 3.98 -14.78 -3.41
C ASP A 493 3.46 -14.54 -4.83
N GLY A 494 2.28 -13.94 -4.96
CA GLY A 494 1.70 -13.57 -6.25
C GLY A 494 2.52 -12.49 -6.95
N ASN A 495 3.03 -11.50 -6.21
CA ASN A 495 3.94 -10.48 -6.74
C ASN A 495 5.23 -11.10 -7.27
N LEU A 496 5.81 -12.07 -6.57
CA LEU A 496 7.05 -12.73 -6.99
C LEU A 496 6.85 -13.51 -8.28
N VAL A 497 5.79 -14.32 -8.36
CA VAL A 497 5.48 -15.07 -9.58
C VAL A 497 5.12 -14.15 -10.74
N ALA A 498 4.38 -13.06 -10.47
CA ALA A 498 4.13 -12.02 -11.47
C ALA A 498 5.43 -11.41 -12.01
N SER A 499 6.41 -11.12 -11.14
CA SER A 499 7.72 -10.59 -11.54
C SER A 499 8.55 -11.57 -12.37
N LEU A 500 8.53 -12.86 -12.02
CA LEU A 500 9.23 -13.89 -12.80
C LEU A 500 8.61 -14.06 -14.19
N MET A 501 7.27 -14.08 -14.27
CA MET A 501 6.55 -14.18 -15.54
C MET A 501 6.74 -12.93 -16.39
N SER A 502 6.51 -11.73 -15.83
CA SER A 502 6.54 -10.47 -16.57
C SER A 502 7.91 -10.22 -17.18
N SER A 503 8.98 -10.53 -16.44
CA SER A 503 10.36 -10.45 -16.90
C SER A 503 10.65 -11.44 -18.04
N LYS A 504 10.11 -12.66 -17.95
CA LYS A 504 10.29 -13.69 -18.98
C LYS A 504 9.53 -13.38 -20.28
N LEU A 505 8.30 -12.86 -20.17
CA LEU A 505 7.41 -12.63 -21.31
C LEU A 505 7.46 -11.20 -21.85
N GLY A 506 8.11 -10.27 -21.16
CA GLY A 506 8.14 -8.86 -21.53
C GLY A 506 6.77 -8.19 -21.42
N VAL A 507 6.03 -8.44 -20.34
CA VAL A 507 4.65 -7.96 -20.13
C VAL A 507 4.61 -6.87 -19.05
N THR A 508 3.67 -5.94 -19.16
CA THR A 508 3.48 -4.87 -18.17
C THR A 508 3.04 -5.48 -16.84
N GLN A 509 3.67 -5.07 -15.74
CA GLN A 509 3.40 -5.62 -14.41
C GLN A 509 2.85 -4.57 -13.44
N GLY A 510 1.65 -4.83 -12.91
CA GLY A 510 1.13 -4.21 -11.69
C GLY A 510 1.35 -5.10 -10.47
N THR A 511 1.49 -4.50 -9.28
CA THR A 511 1.48 -5.23 -8.00
C THR A 511 0.56 -4.60 -6.99
N ILE A 512 -0.04 -5.45 -6.14
CA ILE A 512 -0.91 -5.09 -5.03
C ILE A 512 -0.39 -5.84 -3.80
N ALA A 513 0.10 -5.13 -2.79
CA ALA A 513 0.64 -5.81 -1.60
C ALA A 513 -0.46 -6.46 -0.75
N HIS A 514 -1.62 -5.82 -0.60
CA HIS A 514 -2.67 -6.12 0.39
C HIS A 514 -2.21 -5.93 1.85
N ALA A 515 -1.02 -6.43 2.19
CA ALA A 515 -0.36 -6.22 3.47
C ALA A 515 1.16 -6.45 3.31
N LEU A 516 1.96 -5.68 4.07
CA LEU A 516 3.40 -5.91 4.19
C LEU A 516 3.73 -6.34 5.62
N GLU A 517 4.13 -7.61 5.78
CA GLU A 517 4.26 -8.25 7.10
C GLU A 517 5.31 -7.57 8.00
N LYS A 518 6.34 -6.92 7.43
CA LYS A 518 7.35 -6.17 8.18
C LYS A 518 6.77 -5.10 9.11
N THR A 519 5.61 -4.53 8.76
CA THR A 519 4.92 -3.55 9.61
C THR A 519 3.98 -4.15 10.63
N LYS A 520 3.59 -5.42 10.44
CA LYS A 520 2.68 -6.15 11.32
C LYS A 520 3.42 -6.88 12.44
N TYR A 521 4.69 -7.22 12.21
CA TYR A 521 5.56 -7.85 13.20
C TYR A 521 6.65 -6.85 13.60
N GLU A 522 6.53 -6.25 14.78
CA GLU A 522 7.47 -5.23 15.24
C GLU A 522 8.90 -5.79 15.34
N ASP A 523 9.87 -5.00 14.86
CA ASP A 523 11.30 -5.35 14.82
C ASP A 523 11.61 -6.67 14.08
N SER A 524 10.69 -7.19 13.25
CA SER A 524 10.88 -8.46 12.54
C SER A 524 12.03 -8.45 11.55
N ASP A 525 12.47 -7.27 11.12
CA ASP A 525 13.65 -7.10 10.28
C ASP A 525 14.94 -7.30 11.07
N VAL A 526 15.12 -6.61 12.20
CA VAL A 526 16.34 -6.74 13.01
C VAL A 526 16.39 -8.04 13.83
N LYS A 527 15.23 -8.59 14.21
CA LYS A 527 15.09 -9.88 14.92
C LYS A 527 14.72 -11.03 14.00
N TRP A 528 14.92 -10.88 12.69
CA TRP A 528 14.45 -11.84 11.68
C TRP A 528 14.87 -13.28 11.98
N ARG A 529 16.12 -13.50 12.42
CA ARG A 529 16.66 -14.85 12.73
C ARG A 529 15.83 -15.62 13.76
N GLU A 530 15.29 -14.93 14.76
CA GLU A 530 14.46 -15.52 15.81
C GLU A 530 13.09 -15.97 15.27
N MET A 531 12.61 -15.27 14.24
CA MET A 531 11.30 -15.44 13.64
C MET A 531 11.33 -16.32 12.38
N ASP A 532 12.51 -16.50 11.78
CA ASP A 532 12.69 -17.11 10.46
C ASP A 532 12.30 -18.58 10.43
N GLN A 533 12.47 -19.31 11.54
CA GLN A 533 12.05 -20.72 11.64
C GLN A 533 10.54 -20.91 11.50
N LYS A 534 9.74 -19.89 11.79
CA LYS A 534 8.27 -19.96 11.79
C LYS A 534 7.65 -19.20 10.62
N TYR A 535 8.21 -18.06 10.26
CA TYR A 535 7.59 -17.14 9.29
C TYR A 535 8.40 -16.97 8.01
N HIS A 536 9.66 -17.43 7.98
CA HIS A 536 10.54 -17.30 6.81
C HIS A 536 10.62 -15.86 6.26
N PHE A 537 10.71 -14.87 7.16
CA PHE A 537 10.76 -13.45 6.82
C PHE A 537 11.97 -13.08 5.97
N SER A 538 13.08 -13.82 6.06
CA SER A 538 14.21 -13.64 5.16
C SER A 538 13.80 -13.80 3.69
N CYS A 539 13.04 -14.86 3.36
CA CYS A 539 12.46 -15.05 2.03
C CYS A 539 11.43 -13.96 1.71
N GLN A 540 10.52 -13.68 2.65
CA GLN A 540 9.42 -12.74 2.42
C GLN A 540 9.92 -11.33 2.10
N PHE A 541 10.76 -10.74 2.95
CA PHE A 541 11.23 -9.37 2.77
C PHE A 541 12.14 -9.24 1.54
N THR A 542 12.92 -10.28 1.23
CA THR A 542 13.72 -10.32 0.00
C THR A 542 12.81 -10.35 -1.24
N ALA A 543 11.74 -11.15 -1.24
CA ALA A 543 10.77 -11.19 -2.33
C ALA A 543 9.99 -9.87 -2.47
N ASP A 544 9.56 -9.27 -1.37
CA ASP A 544 8.92 -7.95 -1.36
C ASP A 544 9.84 -6.89 -2.01
N MET A 545 11.12 -6.87 -1.62
CA MET A 545 12.09 -5.92 -2.18
C MET A 545 12.34 -6.12 -3.68
N ILE A 546 12.45 -7.37 -4.13
CA ILE A 546 12.60 -7.69 -5.56
C ILE A 546 11.36 -7.21 -6.33
N THR A 547 10.17 -7.53 -5.82
CA THR A 547 8.93 -7.31 -6.57
C THR A 547 8.53 -5.84 -6.62
N MET A 548 8.66 -5.09 -5.52
CA MET A 548 8.45 -3.63 -5.52
C MET A 548 9.32 -2.91 -6.55
N ASN A 549 10.58 -3.34 -6.68
CA ASN A 549 11.52 -2.75 -7.62
C ASN A 549 11.39 -3.27 -9.07
N THR A 550 10.82 -4.46 -9.28
CA THR A 550 10.52 -5.01 -10.62
C THR A 550 9.24 -4.41 -11.22
N SER A 551 8.27 -4.03 -10.38
CA SER A 551 6.94 -3.56 -10.80
C SER A 551 7.00 -2.31 -11.69
N ASP A 552 6.17 -2.28 -12.74
CA ASP A 552 5.96 -1.11 -13.59
C ASP A 552 5.10 -0.06 -12.88
N PHE A 553 4.06 -0.52 -12.18
CA PHE A 553 3.25 0.29 -11.27
C PHE A 553 2.83 -0.51 -10.03
N VAL A 554 2.55 0.20 -8.95
CA VAL A 554 2.07 -0.35 -7.68
C VAL A 554 0.72 0.28 -7.39
N VAL A 555 -0.27 -0.56 -7.07
CA VAL A 555 -1.60 -0.11 -6.66
C VAL A 555 -1.73 -0.30 -5.16
N ALA A 556 -1.94 0.80 -4.46
CA ALA A 556 -2.32 0.83 -3.05
C ALA A 556 -3.79 1.23 -2.90
N SER A 557 -4.41 0.79 -1.82
CA SER A 557 -5.80 1.15 -1.51
C SER A 557 -5.91 2.54 -0.89
N THR A 558 -4.85 3.00 -0.19
CA THR A 558 -4.81 4.27 0.55
C THR A 558 -3.44 4.93 0.47
N TYR A 559 -3.40 6.23 0.76
CA TYR A 559 -2.15 6.96 1.00
C TYR A 559 -1.41 6.41 2.21
N GLN A 560 -2.14 6.06 3.28
CA GLN A 560 -1.62 5.45 4.49
C GLN A 560 -0.82 4.17 4.22
N GLU A 561 -1.25 3.34 3.27
CA GLU A 561 -0.51 2.15 2.86
C GLU A 561 0.88 2.51 2.30
N ILE A 562 0.98 3.59 1.53
CA ILE A 562 2.23 4.03 0.92
C ILE A 562 3.11 4.78 1.93
N ALA A 563 2.62 5.91 2.44
CA ALA A 563 3.39 6.88 3.21
C ALA A 563 2.78 7.20 4.58
N GLY A 564 1.78 6.44 5.03
CA GLY A 564 1.31 6.52 6.41
C GLY A 564 0.62 7.83 6.75
N SER A 565 0.74 8.23 8.01
CA SER A 565 0.26 9.52 8.52
C SER A 565 1.43 10.48 8.73
N LYS A 566 1.16 11.65 9.31
CA LYS A 566 2.23 12.56 9.74
C LYS A 566 3.08 11.94 10.85
N GLU A 567 2.47 11.15 11.73
CA GLU A 567 3.09 10.58 12.93
C GLU A 567 3.69 9.20 12.67
N LYS A 568 3.03 8.36 11.86
CA LYS A 568 3.45 6.97 11.62
C LYS A 568 3.83 6.74 10.15
N PRO A 569 4.96 6.06 9.88
CA PRO A 569 5.35 5.75 8.51
C PRO A 569 4.39 4.77 7.84
N GLY A 570 4.31 4.86 6.51
CA GLY A 570 3.52 3.94 5.70
C GLY A 570 4.11 2.54 5.63
N GLN A 571 3.32 1.60 5.11
CA GLN A 571 3.78 0.22 4.93
C GLN A 571 4.95 0.15 3.96
N TYR A 572 4.79 0.73 2.76
CA TYR A 572 5.88 0.81 1.78
C TYR A 572 7.02 1.70 2.26
N GLU A 573 6.72 2.85 2.88
CA GLU A 573 7.74 3.75 3.44
C GLU A 573 8.67 3.06 4.44
N SER A 574 8.15 2.13 5.25
CA SER A 574 8.97 1.37 6.20
C SER A 574 10.02 0.46 5.51
N HIS A 575 9.91 0.24 4.20
CA HIS A 575 10.87 -0.49 3.38
C HIS A 575 11.85 0.44 2.66
N TYR A 576 11.85 1.74 2.95
CA TYR A 576 12.82 2.68 2.40
C TYR A 576 14.24 2.39 2.88
N ALA A 577 14.44 2.18 4.19
CA ALA A 577 15.75 1.81 4.74
C ALA A 577 15.54 0.88 5.94
N PHE A 578 16.12 -0.32 5.89
CA PHE A 578 16.05 -1.30 6.98
C PHE A 578 17.19 -2.31 6.85
N THR A 579 17.39 -3.12 7.89
CA THR A 579 18.49 -4.10 7.93
C THR A 579 18.02 -5.45 8.47
N MET A 580 18.59 -6.52 7.92
CA MET A 580 18.49 -7.88 8.42
C MET A 580 19.91 -8.32 8.82
N PRO A 581 20.32 -8.14 10.09
CA PRO A 581 21.69 -8.37 10.52
C PRO A 581 22.22 -9.76 10.14
N GLY A 582 23.41 -9.79 9.55
CA GLY A 582 24.07 -10.96 8.93
C GLY A 582 23.39 -11.59 7.73
N LEU A 583 22.51 -10.85 7.04
CA LEU A 583 22.01 -11.21 5.72
C LEU A 583 22.29 -10.09 4.71
N CYS A 584 21.68 -8.91 4.92
CA CYS A 584 21.89 -7.73 4.10
C CYS A 584 21.35 -6.46 4.76
N ARG A 585 21.86 -5.31 4.34
CA ARG A 585 21.37 -3.97 4.69
C ARG A 585 20.76 -3.32 3.45
N TYR A 586 19.54 -2.81 3.55
CA TYR A 586 18.95 -1.98 2.49
C TYR A 586 19.16 -0.51 2.82
N ALA A 587 20.21 0.08 2.25
CA ALA A 587 20.51 1.50 2.41
C ALA A 587 19.44 2.37 1.72
N THR A 588 19.01 1.95 0.53
CA THR A 588 17.77 2.40 -0.08
C THR A 588 17.02 1.22 -0.69
N GLY A 589 15.77 1.04 -0.27
CA GLY A 589 14.89 -0.05 -0.65
C GLY A 589 13.84 0.40 -1.67
N ILE A 590 12.81 1.09 -1.19
CA ILE A 590 11.74 1.65 -2.02
C ILE A 590 11.47 3.11 -1.65
N ASN A 591 11.38 3.98 -2.66
CA ASN A 591 11.05 5.38 -2.47
C ASN A 591 9.56 5.62 -2.71
N VAL A 592 8.84 6.11 -1.70
CA VAL A 592 7.39 6.42 -1.81
C VAL A 592 7.08 7.55 -2.79
N PHE A 593 8.08 8.34 -3.17
CA PHE A 593 7.98 9.35 -4.24
C PHE A 593 8.18 8.79 -5.65
N ASP A 594 8.42 7.48 -5.79
CA ASP A 594 8.51 6.85 -7.11
C ASP A 594 7.16 6.98 -7.83
N PRO A 595 7.14 7.48 -9.07
CA PRO A 595 5.92 7.68 -9.83
C PRO A 595 5.25 6.35 -10.25
N LYS A 596 5.76 5.18 -9.83
CA LYS A 596 5.05 3.90 -9.95
C LYS A 596 3.89 3.76 -8.96
N PHE A 597 3.89 4.48 -7.84
CA PHE A 597 2.85 4.37 -6.81
C PHE A 597 1.56 5.08 -7.21
N ASN A 598 0.45 4.33 -7.18
CA ASN A 598 -0.87 4.82 -7.49
C ASN A 598 -1.92 4.39 -6.46
N ILE A 599 -2.82 5.29 -6.10
CA ILE A 599 -3.96 4.97 -5.25
C ILE A 599 -5.18 4.66 -6.13
N ALA A 600 -5.60 3.40 -6.08
CA ALA A 600 -6.89 2.95 -6.61
C ALA A 600 -7.64 2.23 -5.48
N ALA A 601 -8.48 2.98 -4.79
CA ALA A 601 -9.27 2.44 -3.70
C ALA A 601 -10.34 1.46 -4.23
N PRO A 602 -10.53 0.30 -3.60
CA PRO A 602 -11.62 -0.60 -3.95
C PRO A 602 -12.98 -0.02 -3.55
N GLY A 603 -14.05 -0.59 -4.11
CA GLY A 603 -15.42 -0.26 -3.75
C GLY A 603 -16.11 -1.35 -2.93
N ALA A 604 -17.42 -1.18 -2.76
CA ALA A 604 -18.31 -2.27 -2.33
C ALA A 604 -19.14 -2.74 -3.53
N ASP A 605 -19.57 -4.00 -3.52
CA ASP A 605 -20.47 -4.55 -4.53
C ASP A 605 -21.81 -3.80 -4.51
N GLN A 606 -22.10 -3.03 -5.55
CA GLN A 606 -23.30 -2.20 -5.65
C GLN A 606 -24.58 -2.98 -5.94
N SER A 607 -24.48 -4.29 -6.21
CA SER A 607 -25.64 -5.19 -6.23
C SER A 607 -26.09 -5.56 -4.81
N VAL A 608 -25.16 -5.58 -3.86
CA VAL A 608 -25.41 -5.88 -2.44
C VAL A 608 -25.63 -4.62 -1.61
N TYR A 609 -24.76 -3.62 -1.78
CA TYR A 609 -24.75 -2.37 -1.02
C TYR A 609 -25.15 -1.21 -1.93
N PHE A 610 -26.42 -0.80 -1.82
CA PHE A 610 -26.99 0.28 -2.61
C PHE A 610 -27.85 1.20 -1.73
N PRO A 611 -28.15 2.44 -2.18
CA PRO A 611 -28.87 3.42 -1.37
C PRO A 611 -30.22 2.89 -0.85
N PHE A 612 -30.49 3.11 0.44
CA PHE A 612 -31.75 2.71 1.09
C PHE A 612 -33.03 3.31 0.43
N THR A 613 -32.86 4.38 -0.35
CA THR A 613 -33.89 5.10 -1.10
C THR A 613 -34.35 4.37 -2.37
N GLN A 614 -33.59 3.40 -2.89
CA GLN A 614 -33.99 2.58 -4.05
C GLN A 614 -35.01 1.50 -3.64
N LYS A 615 -36.24 1.93 -3.31
CA LYS A 615 -37.29 1.07 -2.74
C LYS A 615 -37.61 -0.17 -3.59
N GLN A 616 -37.52 -0.06 -4.91
CA GLN A 616 -37.74 -1.14 -5.87
C GLN A 616 -36.69 -2.27 -5.82
N LYS A 617 -35.49 -2.01 -5.26
CA LYS A 617 -34.43 -3.02 -5.10
C LYS A 617 -34.38 -3.64 -3.71
N ARG A 618 -35.20 -3.13 -2.76
CA ARG A 618 -35.16 -3.56 -1.35
C ARG A 618 -35.59 -5.02 -1.23
N LEU A 619 -34.89 -5.75 -0.37
CA LEU A 619 -35.13 -7.18 -0.14
C LEU A 619 -36.14 -7.36 1.00
N THR A 620 -37.39 -6.99 0.75
CA THR A 620 -38.46 -6.95 1.77
C THR A 620 -38.75 -8.32 2.38
N ASP A 621 -38.48 -9.41 1.67
CA ASP A 621 -38.65 -10.77 2.17
C ASP A 621 -37.72 -11.10 3.36
N LEU A 622 -36.63 -10.34 3.52
CA LEU A 622 -35.71 -10.46 4.65
C LEU A 622 -36.13 -9.62 5.87
N HIS A 623 -37.11 -8.72 5.72
CA HIS A 623 -37.52 -7.81 6.81
C HIS A 623 -38.00 -8.53 8.05
N PRO A 624 -38.82 -9.61 7.99
CA PRO A 624 -39.23 -10.33 9.20
C PRO A 624 -38.04 -10.91 9.98
N GLN A 625 -37.01 -11.41 9.29
CA GLN A 625 -35.80 -11.92 9.92
C GLN A 625 -34.98 -10.79 10.55
N ILE A 626 -34.86 -9.65 9.88
CA ILE A 626 -34.13 -8.47 10.39
C ILE A 626 -34.87 -7.87 11.59
N GLU A 627 -36.20 -7.82 11.57
CA GLU A 627 -37.01 -7.33 12.68
C GLU A 627 -36.89 -8.23 13.91
N GLU A 628 -36.87 -9.56 13.74
CA GLU A 628 -36.57 -10.50 14.82
C GLU A 628 -35.18 -10.23 15.38
N LEU A 629 -34.18 -10.14 14.50
CA LEU A 629 -32.78 -9.93 14.86
C LEU A 629 -32.57 -8.62 15.64
N LEU A 630 -33.26 -7.54 15.26
CA LEU A 630 -33.12 -6.22 15.90
C LEU A 630 -34.00 -6.04 17.14
N TYR A 631 -35.22 -6.57 17.14
CA TYR A 631 -36.26 -6.13 18.08
C TYR A 631 -36.94 -7.24 18.88
N SER A 632 -36.51 -8.50 18.74
CA SER A 632 -36.93 -9.55 19.68
C SER A 632 -36.54 -9.17 21.11
N LYS A 633 -37.38 -9.55 22.08
CA LYS A 633 -37.13 -9.32 23.52
C LYS A 633 -36.43 -10.51 24.18
N GLU A 634 -36.29 -11.62 23.46
CA GLU A 634 -35.65 -12.84 23.97
C GLU A 634 -34.16 -12.81 23.65
N ASP A 635 -33.35 -13.18 24.64
CA ASP A 635 -31.92 -13.47 24.45
C ASP A 635 -31.80 -14.91 23.90
N ASN A 636 -30.94 -15.13 22.90
CA ASN A 636 -30.69 -16.46 22.32
C ASN A 636 -29.24 -16.59 21.77
N ASP A 637 -28.96 -17.67 21.03
CA ASP A 637 -27.63 -17.94 20.46
C ASP A 637 -27.21 -17.02 19.30
N GLU A 638 -28.11 -16.14 18.84
CA GLU A 638 -27.87 -15.15 17.79
C GLU A 638 -27.80 -13.71 18.30
N HIS A 639 -28.50 -13.38 19.40
CA HIS A 639 -28.53 -12.01 19.94
C HIS A 639 -28.79 -11.95 21.45
N ILE A 640 -28.24 -10.92 22.10
CA ILE A 640 -28.40 -10.62 23.53
C ILE A 640 -28.77 -9.14 23.71
N GLY A 641 -29.61 -8.84 24.70
CA GLY A 641 -30.16 -7.51 24.94
C GLY A 641 -31.35 -7.25 24.03
N TYR A 642 -32.03 -6.12 24.22
CA TYR A 642 -33.20 -5.77 23.42
C TYR A 642 -33.36 -4.25 23.39
N LEU A 643 -34.12 -3.75 22.41
CA LEU A 643 -34.43 -2.34 22.24
C LEU A 643 -35.86 -2.08 22.75
N GLU A 644 -36.01 -1.31 23.83
CA GLU A 644 -37.32 -1.00 24.41
C GLU A 644 -38.08 0.00 23.54
N ASP A 645 -37.42 1.07 23.10
CA ASP A 645 -38.02 2.09 22.23
C ASP A 645 -37.60 1.87 20.78
N ARG A 646 -38.50 1.29 19.98
CA ARG A 646 -38.28 1.01 18.56
C ARG A 646 -38.27 2.27 17.68
N ASN A 647 -38.75 3.40 18.17
CA ASN A 647 -38.84 4.65 17.39
C ASN A 647 -37.52 5.45 17.42
N LYS A 648 -36.61 5.11 18.33
CA LYS A 648 -35.29 5.74 18.37
C LYS A 648 -34.45 5.35 17.16
N PRO A 649 -33.68 6.28 16.58
CA PRO A 649 -32.64 5.94 15.62
C PRO A 649 -31.64 4.94 16.21
N ILE A 650 -31.04 4.15 15.33
CA ILE A 650 -30.05 3.16 15.71
C ILE A 650 -28.64 3.64 15.35
N ILE A 651 -27.74 3.69 16.33
CA ILE A 651 -26.30 3.62 16.05
C ILE A 651 -25.94 2.17 15.82
N PHE A 652 -25.32 1.90 14.67
CA PHE A 652 -24.95 0.58 14.23
C PHE A 652 -23.43 0.46 14.09
N SER A 653 -22.85 -0.64 14.57
CA SER A 653 -21.47 -1.01 14.28
C SER A 653 -21.39 -2.49 13.94
N MET A 654 -20.61 -2.83 12.90
CA MET A 654 -20.38 -4.20 12.48
C MET A 654 -18.89 -4.43 12.24
N ALA A 655 -18.30 -5.35 13.01
CA ALA A 655 -16.88 -5.72 12.87
C ALA A 655 -16.60 -7.07 13.55
N ARG A 656 -15.37 -7.57 13.37
CA ARG A 656 -14.84 -8.60 14.26
C ARG A 656 -14.67 -8.03 15.67
N LEU A 657 -14.77 -8.89 16.68
CA LEU A 657 -14.60 -8.51 18.07
C LEU A 657 -13.14 -8.78 18.49
N ASP A 658 -12.29 -7.77 18.30
CA ASP A 658 -10.88 -7.76 18.70
C ASP A 658 -10.51 -6.40 19.31
N LYS A 659 -9.35 -6.32 19.99
CA LYS A 659 -8.93 -5.10 20.71
C LYS A 659 -8.75 -3.90 19.79
N VAL A 660 -8.27 -4.13 18.57
CA VAL A 660 -8.00 -3.06 17.61
C VAL A 660 -9.30 -2.48 17.09
N LYS A 661 -10.32 -3.31 16.80
CA LYS A 661 -11.66 -2.86 16.38
C LYS A 661 -12.39 -2.07 17.45
N ASN A 662 -12.05 -2.26 18.73
CA ASN A 662 -12.47 -1.40 19.84
C ASN A 662 -14.00 -1.23 19.95
N ILE A 663 -14.73 -2.31 19.65
CA ILE A 663 -16.19 -2.36 19.75
C ILE A 663 -16.65 -2.19 21.21
N THR A 664 -15.94 -2.80 22.16
CA THR A 664 -16.19 -2.58 23.59
C THR A 664 -15.97 -1.13 24.01
N GLY A 665 -15.01 -0.43 23.39
CA GLY A 665 -14.81 1.00 23.60
C GLY A 665 -16.05 1.82 23.23
N LEU A 666 -16.66 1.55 22.07
CA LEU A 666 -17.92 2.21 21.67
C LEU A 666 -19.06 1.95 22.66
N VAL A 667 -19.20 0.72 23.16
CA VAL A 667 -20.20 0.37 24.20
C VAL A 667 -19.95 1.16 25.48
N GLU A 668 -18.69 1.30 25.88
CA GLU A 668 -18.29 2.11 27.04
C GLU A 668 -18.61 3.60 26.84
N TRP A 669 -18.31 4.16 25.67
CA TRP A 669 -18.62 5.57 25.34
C TRP A 669 -20.13 5.83 25.37
N TYR A 670 -20.91 4.92 24.78
CA TYR A 670 -22.37 4.98 24.81
C TYR A 670 -22.91 4.87 26.23
N GLY A 671 -22.41 3.91 27.03
CA GLY A 671 -22.86 3.69 28.40
C GLY A 671 -22.62 4.89 29.33
N GLN A 672 -21.51 5.61 29.13
CA GLN A 672 -21.14 6.81 29.88
C GLN A 672 -21.94 8.06 29.47
N ASN A 673 -22.35 8.17 28.20
CA ASN A 673 -23.00 9.36 27.68
C ASN A 673 -24.54 9.27 27.76
N LYS A 674 -25.11 9.78 28.86
CA LYS A 674 -26.57 9.78 29.08
C LYS A 674 -27.36 10.49 27.97
N LYS A 675 -26.84 11.62 27.45
CA LYS A 675 -27.48 12.37 26.37
C LYS A 675 -27.58 11.53 25.09
N LEU A 676 -26.51 10.79 24.76
CA LEU A 676 -26.51 9.89 23.61
C LEU A 676 -27.56 8.78 23.78
N ARG A 677 -27.60 8.14 24.95
CA ARG A 677 -28.57 7.07 25.29
C ARG A 677 -30.04 7.51 25.21
N GLU A 678 -30.31 8.77 25.56
CA GLU A 678 -31.64 9.35 25.42
C GLU A 678 -32.07 9.50 23.96
N LEU A 679 -31.12 9.84 23.07
CA LEU A 679 -31.38 10.13 21.66
C LEU A 679 -31.50 8.87 20.79
N VAL A 680 -30.71 7.83 21.05
CA VAL A 680 -30.56 6.68 20.12
C VAL A 680 -30.37 5.35 20.83
N ASN A 681 -30.69 4.26 20.13
CA ASN A 681 -30.35 2.88 20.50
C ASN A 681 -28.97 2.48 19.97
N LEU A 682 -28.34 1.49 20.60
CA LEU A 682 -27.07 0.92 20.14
C LEU A 682 -27.25 -0.52 19.64
N VAL A 683 -26.82 -0.79 18.42
CA VAL A 683 -26.78 -2.13 17.83
C VAL A 683 -25.35 -2.47 17.44
N ILE A 684 -24.84 -3.58 17.97
CA ILE A 684 -23.50 -4.09 17.68
C ILE A 684 -23.64 -5.45 17.01
N VAL A 685 -23.01 -5.63 15.85
CA VAL A 685 -22.84 -6.94 15.20
C VAL A 685 -21.37 -7.32 15.26
N GLY A 686 -21.03 -8.36 16.02
CA GLY A 686 -19.63 -8.78 16.08
C GLY A 686 -19.34 -9.82 17.14
N GLY A 687 -18.39 -10.69 16.81
CA GLY A 687 -17.91 -11.76 17.67
C GLY A 687 -18.95 -12.86 17.95
N LEU A 688 -18.52 -13.81 18.77
CA LEU A 688 -19.37 -14.79 19.43
C LEU A 688 -19.96 -14.20 20.72
N LEU A 689 -21.07 -14.75 21.22
CA LEU A 689 -21.78 -14.19 22.37
C LEU A 689 -21.25 -14.72 23.71
N GLU A 690 -20.71 -15.94 23.71
CA GLU A 690 -20.23 -16.64 24.90
C GLU A 690 -18.73 -16.94 24.81
N PRO A 691 -17.95 -16.72 25.89
CA PRO A 691 -16.50 -16.96 25.88
C PRO A 691 -16.14 -18.42 25.55
N SER A 692 -16.98 -19.36 25.98
CA SER A 692 -16.80 -20.80 25.76
C SER A 692 -16.87 -21.22 24.30
N GLN A 693 -17.46 -20.38 23.44
CA GLN A 693 -17.59 -20.65 22.00
C GLN A 693 -16.35 -20.21 21.21
N SER A 694 -15.56 -19.28 21.74
CA SER A 694 -14.36 -18.79 21.07
C SER A 694 -13.11 -19.56 21.49
N LYS A 695 -12.16 -19.65 20.57
CA LYS A 695 -10.79 -20.15 20.82
C LYS A 695 -9.76 -19.01 20.76
N ASP A 696 -10.19 -17.81 20.37
CA ASP A 696 -9.33 -16.63 20.26
C ASP A 696 -9.30 -15.89 21.60
N ARG A 697 -8.09 -15.63 22.11
CA ARG A 697 -7.93 -15.03 23.44
C ARG A 697 -8.40 -13.58 23.49
N GLU A 698 -8.19 -12.80 22.43
CA GLU A 698 -8.64 -11.41 22.40
C GLU A 698 -10.16 -11.33 22.31
N GLU A 699 -10.77 -12.16 21.46
CA GLU A 699 -12.23 -12.25 21.38
C GLU A 699 -12.83 -12.68 22.71
N ILE A 700 -12.27 -13.68 23.40
CA ILE A 700 -12.69 -14.09 24.75
C ILE A 700 -12.63 -12.92 25.74
N GLU A 701 -11.53 -12.16 25.76
CA GLU A 701 -11.37 -11.00 26.63
C GLU A 701 -12.40 -9.90 26.31
N GLU A 702 -12.61 -9.63 25.03
CA GLU A 702 -13.57 -8.62 24.57
C GLU A 702 -15.03 -9.05 24.81
N ILE A 703 -15.37 -10.33 24.67
CA ILE A 703 -16.69 -10.88 25.06
C ILE A 703 -16.95 -10.64 26.55
N ASN A 704 -15.99 -11.01 27.40
CA ASN A 704 -16.10 -10.78 28.84
C ASN A 704 -16.26 -9.29 29.17
N ARG A 705 -15.53 -8.43 28.46
CA ARG A 705 -15.65 -6.97 28.60
C ARG A 705 -17.01 -6.46 28.12
N MET A 706 -17.56 -6.95 27.02
CA MET A 706 -18.91 -6.60 26.53
C MET A 706 -19.96 -6.88 27.60
N HIS A 707 -19.98 -8.10 28.15
CA HIS A 707 -20.90 -8.49 29.23
C HIS A 707 -20.74 -7.60 30.46
N SER A 708 -19.49 -7.35 30.88
CA SER A 708 -19.19 -6.46 32.02
C SER A 708 -19.71 -5.04 31.81
N LEU A 709 -19.51 -4.46 30.62
CA LEU A 709 -19.97 -3.11 30.29
C LEU A 709 -21.51 -3.02 30.22
N MET A 710 -22.17 -4.01 29.61
CA MET A 710 -23.63 -4.07 29.56
C MET A 710 -24.26 -4.10 30.96
N ASN A 711 -23.65 -4.86 31.88
CA ASN A 711 -24.08 -4.92 33.28
C ASN A 711 -23.75 -3.63 34.05
N LYS A 712 -22.51 -3.13 33.94
CA LYS A 712 -22.02 -1.92 34.61
C LYS A 712 -22.88 -0.69 34.29
N TYR A 713 -23.28 -0.52 33.03
CA TYR A 713 -24.03 0.65 32.56
C TYR A 713 -25.54 0.41 32.44
N LEU A 714 -26.03 -0.77 32.83
CA LEU A 714 -27.44 -1.18 32.77
C LEU A 714 -28.03 -0.92 31.37
N LEU A 715 -27.44 -1.55 30.35
CA LEU A 715 -27.75 -1.26 28.94
C LEU A 715 -28.94 -2.05 28.38
N LYS A 716 -29.49 -3.04 29.10
CA LYS A 716 -30.71 -3.75 28.65
C LYS A 716 -31.85 -2.76 28.38
N GLY A 717 -32.54 -2.93 27.26
CA GLY A 717 -33.55 -1.99 26.75
C GLY A 717 -32.99 -0.88 25.84
N GLN A 718 -31.67 -0.71 25.75
CA GLN A 718 -31.00 0.34 24.96
C GLN A 718 -29.93 -0.22 24.02
N ILE A 719 -29.45 -1.44 24.27
CA ILE A 719 -28.45 -2.14 23.45
C ILE A 719 -28.99 -3.46 22.90
N ARG A 720 -28.57 -3.78 21.68
CA ARG A 720 -28.71 -5.09 21.05
C ARG A 720 -27.35 -5.56 20.56
N TRP A 721 -26.86 -6.67 21.08
CA TRP A 721 -25.63 -7.31 20.62
C TRP A 721 -25.98 -8.55 19.82
N ILE A 722 -25.59 -8.56 18.55
CA ILE A 722 -25.86 -9.60 17.56
C ILE A 722 -24.56 -10.31 17.23
N LYS A 723 -24.61 -11.64 17.18
CA LYS A 723 -23.50 -12.50 16.75
C LYS A 723 -23.03 -12.14 15.33
N ALA A 724 -21.74 -12.33 15.06
CA ALA A 724 -21.14 -12.06 13.76
C ALA A 724 -21.95 -12.65 12.59
N GLN A 725 -22.20 -11.84 11.57
CA GLN A 725 -23.02 -12.17 10.41
C GLN A 725 -22.15 -12.48 9.18
N THR A 726 -22.41 -13.61 8.51
CA THR A 726 -21.61 -14.07 7.37
C THR A 726 -22.31 -13.93 6.01
N GLU A 727 -23.62 -13.68 6.00
CA GLU A 727 -24.43 -13.58 4.79
C GLU A 727 -24.51 -12.11 4.32
N ARG A 728 -23.84 -11.82 3.19
CA ARG A 728 -23.62 -10.45 2.73
C ARG A 728 -24.89 -9.77 2.22
N VAL A 729 -25.79 -10.53 1.59
CA VAL A 729 -27.02 -9.99 1.00
C VAL A 729 -27.94 -9.45 2.09
N ARG A 730 -28.11 -10.21 3.18
CA ARG A 730 -28.82 -9.81 4.40
C ARG A 730 -28.12 -8.68 5.12
N ASN A 731 -26.79 -8.68 5.19
CA ASN A 731 -26.04 -7.56 5.77
C ASN A 731 -26.29 -6.25 5.01
N GLY A 732 -26.32 -6.29 3.67
CA GLY A 732 -26.67 -5.13 2.85
C GLY A 732 -28.06 -4.60 3.18
N GLU A 733 -29.06 -5.48 3.34
CA GLU A 733 -30.41 -5.07 3.74
C GLU A 733 -30.46 -4.56 5.18
N LEU A 734 -29.69 -5.14 6.10
CA LEU A 734 -29.56 -4.67 7.47
C LEU A 734 -29.07 -3.21 7.52
N TYR A 735 -28.00 -2.85 6.81
CA TYR A 735 -27.55 -1.45 6.70
C TYR A 735 -28.67 -0.51 6.24
N ARG A 736 -29.47 -0.93 5.25
CA ARG A 736 -30.59 -0.13 4.72
C ARG A 736 -31.76 -0.03 5.71
N CYS A 737 -32.05 -1.09 6.47
CA CYS A 737 -33.02 -1.06 7.57
C CYS A 737 -32.58 -0.10 8.67
N ILE A 738 -31.29 -0.07 9.03
CA ILE A 738 -30.75 0.94 9.96
C ILE A 738 -30.95 2.35 9.40
N ALA A 739 -30.69 2.58 8.11
CA ALA A 739 -30.91 3.87 7.46
C ALA A 739 -32.39 4.31 7.47
N ASP A 740 -33.34 3.37 7.39
CA ASP A 740 -34.77 3.67 7.54
C ASP A 740 -35.09 4.23 8.94
N THR A 741 -34.36 3.83 9.99
CA THR A 741 -34.49 4.40 11.35
C THR A 741 -33.88 5.80 11.51
N ARG A 742 -33.29 6.37 10.45
CA ARG A 742 -32.45 7.59 10.52
C ARG A 742 -31.27 7.44 11.46
N GLY A 743 -30.73 6.21 11.53
CA GLY A 743 -29.57 5.84 12.31
C GLY A 743 -28.24 6.36 11.76
N ALA A 744 -27.13 5.87 12.32
CA ALA A 744 -25.79 6.14 11.82
C ALA A 744 -24.88 4.92 11.99
N PHE A 745 -23.85 4.79 11.15
CA PHE A 745 -22.78 3.81 11.33
C PHE A 745 -21.67 4.40 12.17
N VAL A 746 -21.11 3.61 13.10
CA VAL A 746 -19.95 4.02 13.89
C VAL A 746 -18.86 2.96 13.78
N GLN A 747 -17.67 3.39 13.37
CA GLN A 747 -16.46 2.57 13.26
C GLN A 747 -15.44 3.10 14.30
N PRO A 748 -15.26 2.42 15.45
CA PRO A 748 -14.52 2.98 16.60
C PRO A 748 -13.08 2.48 16.73
N ALA A 749 -12.50 1.83 15.72
CA ALA A 749 -11.21 1.15 15.86
C ALA A 749 -10.09 2.11 16.29
N LEU A 750 -9.19 1.59 17.12
CA LEU A 750 -7.93 2.27 17.47
C LEU A 750 -7.08 2.55 16.22
N TYR A 751 -7.19 1.67 15.21
CA TYR A 751 -6.62 1.84 13.89
C TYR A 751 -7.39 1.00 12.88
N GLU A 752 -7.67 1.55 11.71
CA GLU A 752 -8.33 0.83 10.62
C GLU A 752 -7.53 1.03 9.32
N ALA A 753 -7.00 -0.05 8.74
CA ALA A 753 -6.10 0.08 7.59
C ALA A 753 -6.80 0.63 6.34
N PHE A 754 -8.06 0.24 6.11
CA PHE A 754 -8.88 0.74 5.01
C PHE A 754 -10.29 1.09 5.49
N GLY A 755 -11.07 0.08 5.90
CA GLY A 755 -12.44 0.28 6.41
C GLY A 755 -13.53 0.02 5.36
N LEU A 756 -13.59 -1.21 4.81
CA LEU A 756 -14.67 -1.60 3.88
C LEU A 756 -16.06 -1.34 4.45
N THR A 757 -16.28 -1.57 5.75
CA THR A 757 -17.57 -1.34 6.41
C THR A 757 -18.00 0.13 6.39
N VAL A 758 -17.05 1.08 6.34
CA VAL A 758 -17.32 2.51 6.14
C VAL A 758 -17.89 2.73 4.74
N ILE A 759 -17.29 2.13 3.72
CA ILE A 759 -17.76 2.23 2.33
C ILE A 759 -19.10 1.52 2.15
N GLU A 760 -19.31 0.34 2.76
CA GLU A 760 -20.60 -0.38 2.76
C GLU A 760 -21.72 0.47 3.37
N ALA A 761 -21.48 1.08 4.53
CA ALA A 761 -22.43 1.95 5.22
C ALA A 761 -22.76 3.19 4.37
N MET A 762 -21.74 3.88 3.85
CA MET A 762 -21.92 5.06 3.01
C MET A 762 -22.64 4.72 1.70
N ASN A 763 -22.34 3.58 1.05
CA ASN A 763 -23.06 3.08 -0.14
C ASN A 763 -24.55 2.83 0.13
N CYS A 764 -24.90 2.43 1.35
CA CYS A 764 -26.29 2.26 1.76
C CYS A 764 -26.99 3.58 2.11
N GLY A 765 -26.26 4.70 2.10
CA GLY A 765 -26.76 6.03 2.48
C GLY A 765 -26.81 6.26 3.98
N LEU A 766 -26.03 5.52 4.78
CA LEU A 766 -26.00 5.67 6.23
C LEU A 766 -24.92 6.69 6.63
N PRO A 767 -25.27 7.82 7.29
CA PRO A 767 -24.28 8.74 7.86
C PRO A 767 -23.29 7.98 8.74
N THR A 768 -22.00 8.26 8.57
CA THR A 768 -20.94 7.44 9.16
C THR A 768 -19.99 8.27 10.02
N PHE A 769 -19.69 7.76 11.21
CA PHE A 769 -18.63 8.23 12.10
C PHE A 769 -17.52 7.18 12.09
N ALA A 770 -16.30 7.54 11.72
CA ALA A 770 -15.20 6.60 11.65
C ALA A 770 -13.93 7.13 12.30
N THR A 771 -13.04 6.21 12.68
CA THR A 771 -11.75 6.56 13.30
C THR A 771 -10.94 7.50 12.40
N ASN A 772 -10.28 8.48 12.99
CA ASN A 772 -9.30 9.31 12.28
C ASN A 772 -7.92 8.63 12.15
N GLN A 773 -7.81 7.36 12.53
CA GLN A 773 -6.56 6.59 12.52
C GLN A 773 -6.57 5.55 11.39
N GLY A 774 -5.92 5.88 10.27
CA GLY A 774 -5.76 4.99 9.11
C GLY A 774 -6.70 5.32 7.95
N GLY A 775 -7.09 4.32 7.16
CA GLY A 775 -7.82 4.47 5.90
C GLY A 775 -9.13 5.27 5.98
N PRO A 776 -9.97 5.16 7.03
CA PRO A 776 -11.20 5.95 7.11
C PRO A 776 -10.97 7.47 7.13
N ALA A 777 -9.79 7.91 7.58
CA ALA A 777 -9.40 9.33 7.56
C ALA A 777 -9.26 9.91 6.13
N GLU A 778 -9.08 9.03 5.13
CA GLU A 778 -9.07 9.39 3.70
C GLU A 778 -10.45 9.20 3.05
N ILE A 779 -11.21 8.20 3.50
CA ILE A 779 -12.55 7.90 2.96
C ILE A 779 -13.51 9.06 3.25
N ILE A 780 -13.53 9.51 4.51
CA ILE A 780 -14.41 10.56 4.98
C ILE A 780 -13.72 11.92 4.85
N VAL A 781 -14.46 12.89 4.35
CA VAL A 781 -14.16 14.31 4.53
C VAL A 781 -14.97 14.78 5.74
N ASP A 782 -14.29 15.07 6.85
CA ASP A 782 -14.93 15.40 8.15
C ASP A 782 -15.96 16.51 8.00
N GLU A 783 -17.13 16.28 8.59
CA GLU A 783 -18.33 17.14 8.57
C GLU A 783 -18.92 17.44 7.18
N VAL A 784 -18.37 16.87 6.11
CA VAL A 784 -18.88 17.02 4.73
C VAL A 784 -19.57 15.73 4.27
N SER A 785 -18.88 14.59 4.32
CA SER A 785 -19.38 13.28 3.85
C SER A 785 -19.55 12.24 4.97
N GLY A 786 -19.15 12.60 6.18
CA GLY A 786 -19.21 11.81 7.39
C GLY A 786 -18.54 12.56 8.53
N PHE A 787 -18.16 11.85 9.59
CA PHE A 787 -17.45 12.44 10.73
C PHE A 787 -16.24 11.60 11.14
N HIS A 788 -15.14 12.28 11.44
CA HIS A 788 -14.00 11.70 12.12
C HIS A 788 -14.22 11.68 13.64
N ILE A 789 -13.86 10.56 14.27
CA ILE A 789 -13.81 10.39 15.72
C ILE A 789 -12.41 9.94 16.14
N ASN A 790 -11.91 10.47 17.25
CA ASN A 790 -10.66 10.03 17.86
C ASN A 790 -10.93 8.86 18.81
N PRO A 791 -10.44 7.64 18.52
CA PRO A 791 -10.73 6.47 19.34
C PRO A 791 -10.06 6.53 20.72
N LEU A 792 -9.08 7.41 20.92
CA LEU A 792 -8.43 7.65 22.21
C LEU A 792 -9.20 8.64 23.10
N ASN A 793 -10.20 9.34 22.55
CA ASN A 793 -11.04 10.30 23.27
C ASN A 793 -12.54 9.95 23.13
N GLY A 794 -12.95 8.90 23.83
CA GLY A 794 -14.32 8.40 23.78
C GLY A 794 -15.40 9.40 24.18
N LYS A 795 -15.08 10.34 25.08
CA LYS A 795 -16.00 11.40 25.49
C LYS A 795 -16.30 12.32 24.30
N GLU A 796 -15.26 12.88 23.68
CA GLU A 796 -15.39 13.71 22.48
C GLU A 796 -16.13 12.98 21.37
N ALA A 797 -15.77 11.71 21.10
CA ALA A 797 -16.44 10.89 20.09
C ALA A 797 -17.94 10.76 20.37
N SER A 798 -18.32 10.39 21.60
CA SER A 798 -19.73 10.25 21.99
C SER A 798 -20.50 11.58 21.95
N ASP A 799 -19.86 12.69 22.35
CA ASP A 799 -20.45 14.03 22.33
C ASP A 799 -20.67 14.51 20.89
N LYS A 800 -19.74 14.21 19.96
CA LYS A 800 -19.87 14.51 18.54
C LYS A 800 -21.06 13.76 17.93
N ILE A 801 -21.20 12.47 18.24
CA ILE A 801 -22.34 11.66 17.80
C ILE A 801 -23.66 12.19 18.37
N ALA A 802 -23.71 12.47 19.68
CA ALA A 802 -24.89 13.04 20.33
C ALA A 802 -25.26 14.41 19.74
N GLY A 803 -24.27 15.25 19.42
CA GLY A 803 -24.44 16.53 18.76
C GLY A 803 -25.09 16.41 17.37
N PHE A 804 -24.69 15.42 16.57
CA PHE A 804 -25.31 15.15 15.27
C PHE A 804 -26.78 14.75 15.40
N PHE A 805 -27.11 13.80 16.28
CA PHE A 805 -28.50 13.38 16.47
C PHE A 805 -29.37 14.49 17.08
N GLN A 806 -28.81 15.32 17.96
CA GLN A 806 -29.48 16.51 18.46
C GLN A 806 -29.82 17.49 17.31
N LYS A 807 -28.85 17.78 16.43
CA LYS A 807 -29.08 18.61 15.24
C LYS A 807 -30.13 18.00 14.31
N CYS A 808 -30.13 16.67 14.12
CA CYS A 808 -31.13 15.99 13.29
C CYS A 808 -32.54 16.04 13.88
N LYS A 809 -32.67 16.09 15.22
CA LYS A 809 -33.94 16.29 15.90
C LYS A 809 -34.49 17.70 15.70
N GLU A 810 -33.61 18.69 15.64
CA GLU A 810 -33.95 20.10 15.39
C GLU A 810 -34.23 20.38 13.91
N ASP A 811 -33.44 19.79 13.00
CA ASP A 811 -33.58 19.87 11.54
C ASP A 811 -33.47 18.46 10.92
N PRO A 812 -34.60 17.81 10.58
CA PRO A 812 -34.60 16.50 9.93
C PRO A 812 -33.88 16.47 8.58
N THR A 813 -33.66 17.62 7.92
CA THR A 813 -32.92 17.67 6.65
C THR A 813 -31.43 17.42 6.83
N CYS A 814 -30.89 17.65 8.04
CA CYS A 814 -29.48 17.44 8.38
C CYS A 814 -29.03 16.00 8.06
N TRP A 815 -29.83 15.00 8.45
CA TRP A 815 -29.54 13.60 8.19
C TRP A 815 -29.47 13.28 6.70
N ASN A 816 -30.44 13.77 5.92
CA ASN A 816 -30.51 13.54 4.47
C ASN A 816 -29.36 14.22 3.73
N LYS A 817 -28.92 15.41 4.16
CA LYS A 817 -27.75 16.10 3.61
C LYS A 817 -26.49 15.27 3.81
N MET A 818 -26.27 14.78 5.03
CA MET A 818 -25.11 13.93 5.34
C MET A 818 -25.13 12.60 4.58
N SER A 819 -26.31 11.94 4.51
CA SER A 819 -26.52 10.73 3.72
C SER A 819 -26.20 10.93 2.24
N THR A 820 -26.71 12.01 1.64
CA THR A 820 -26.49 12.34 0.22
C THR A 820 -25.02 12.65 -0.07
N ALA A 821 -24.37 13.43 0.81
CA ALA A 821 -22.96 13.76 0.66
C ALA A 821 -22.05 12.53 0.82
N GLY A 822 -22.38 11.63 1.75
CA GLY A 822 -21.70 10.34 1.89
C GLY A 822 -21.83 9.46 0.63
N LEU A 823 -23.03 9.38 0.05
CA LEU A 823 -23.25 8.69 -1.23
C LEU A 823 -22.45 9.30 -2.38
N GLN A 824 -22.46 10.63 -2.49
CA GLN A 824 -21.71 11.34 -3.51
C GLN A 824 -20.21 11.04 -3.40
N ARG A 825 -19.65 11.08 -2.18
CA ARG A 825 -18.24 10.73 -1.92
C ARG A 825 -17.89 9.32 -2.41
N ILE A 826 -18.78 8.34 -2.20
CA ILE A 826 -18.56 6.98 -2.69
C ILE A 826 -18.59 6.92 -4.22
N TYR A 827 -19.59 7.50 -4.86
CA TYR A 827 -19.70 7.50 -6.33
C TYR A 827 -18.57 8.26 -7.03
N GLU A 828 -17.88 9.18 -6.35
CA GLU A 828 -16.73 9.90 -6.88
C GLU A 828 -15.40 9.18 -6.69
N CYS A 829 -15.28 8.28 -5.70
CA CYS A 829 -13.97 7.79 -5.26
C CYS A 829 -13.86 6.28 -5.00
N TYR A 830 -14.94 5.61 -4.57
CA TYR A 830 -14.88 4.27 -3.95
C TYR A 830 -15.85 3.29 -4.62
N THR A 831 -15.77 3.16 -5.94
CA THR A 831 -16.51 2.14 -6.70
C THR A 831 -15.56 1.22 -7.45
N TRP A 832 -15.99 -0.02 -7.66
CA TRP A 832 -15.22 -0.98 -8.46
C TRP A 832 -15.08 -0.56 -9.92
N GLN A 833 -16.05 0.21 -10.46
CA GLN A 833 -15.93 0.79 -11.79
C GLN A 833 -14.76 1.78 -11.88
N ILE A 834 -14.67 2.74 -10.94
CA ILE A 834 -13.55 3.70 -10.91
C ILE A 834 -12.22 2.96 -10.75
N TYR A 835 -12.19 1.94 -9.89
CA TYR A 835 -11.03 1.09 -9.71
C TYR A 835 -10.59 0.44 -11.03
N ALA A 836 -11.51 -0.25 -11.73
CA ALA A 836 -11.24 -0.94 -12.98
C ALA A 836 -10.75 0.05 -14.06
N THR A 837 -11.42 1.19 -14.21
CA THR A 837 -11.00 2.25 -15.13
C THR A 837 -9.56 2.71 -14.83
N LYS A 838 -9.24 2.99 -13.57
CA LYS A 838 -7.90 3.41 -13.14
C LYS A 838 -6.83 2.37 -13.44
N VAL A 839 -7.06 1.10 -13.07
CA VAL A 839 -6.07 0.03 -13.27
C VAL A 839 -5.82 -0.25 -14.75
N LEU A 840 -6.86 -0.24 -15.59
CA LEU A 840 -6.69 -0.40 -17.04
C LEU A 840 -5.95 0.78 -17.67
N ASN A 841 -6.21 2.02 -17.20
CA ASN A 841 -5.46 3.20 -17.65
C ASN A 841 -3.98 3.08 -17.28
N MET A 842 -3.67 2.61 -16.06
CA MET A 842 -2.29 2.32 -15.66
C MET A 842 -1.68 1.25 -16.57
N GLY A 843 -2.39 0.16 -16.88
CA GLY A 843 -1.90 -0.88 -17.79
C GLY A 843 -1.46 -0.33 -19.15
N SER A 844 -2.27 0.54 -19.75
CA SER A 844 -1.95 1.21 -21.02
C SER A 844 -0.80 2.22 -20.88
N MET A 845 -0.88 3.14 -19.92
CA MET A 845 0.10 4.23 -19.77
C MET A 845 1.48 3.73 -19.34
N TYR A 846 1.55 2.85 -18.33
CA TYR A 846 2.83 2.27 -17.91
C TYR A 846 3.39 1.30 -18.96
N GLY A 847 2.51 0.69 -19.76
CA GLY A 847 2.91 -0.11 -20.93
C GLY A 847 3.71 0.69 -21.95
N PHE A 848 3.32 1.94 -22.22
CA PHE A 848 4.07 2.87 -23.05
C PHE A 848 5.25 3.53 -22.31
N TRP A 849 5.09 3.95 -21.06
CA TRP A 849 6.20 4.51 -20.25
C TRP A 849 7.41 3.57 -20.20
N ARG A 850 7.14 2.27 -20.11
CA ARG A 850 8.14 1.21 -20.18
C ARG A 850 8.99 1.26 -21.46
N THR A 851 8.42 1.64 -22.61
CA THR A 851 9.18 1.71 -23.87
C THR A 851 10.11 2.92 -23.91
N LEU A 852 9.81 3.97 -23.14
CA LEU A 852 10.62 5.19 -23.05
C LEU A 852 11.84 5.07 -22.12
N ASN A 853 11.86 4.09 -21.19
CA ASN A 853 12.91 3.93 -20.18
C ASN A 853 13.64 2.58 -20.27
N LYS A 854 13.81 2.06 -21.49
CA LYS A 854 14.30 0.69 -21.72
C LYS A 854 15.68 0.42 -21.10
N GLU A 855 16.62 1.35 -21.22
CA GLU A 855 18.01 1.16 -20.78
C GLU A 855 18.14 1.12 -19.25
N GLU A 856 17.59 2.14 -18.56
CA GLU A 856 17.56 2.22 -17.09
C GLU A 856 16.86 1.00 -16.49
N ARG A 857 15.74 0.58 -17.08
CA ARG A 857 15.05 -0.65 -16.68
C ARG A 857 15.92 -1.88 -16.85
N GLN A 858 16.64 -2.01 -17.96
CA GLN A 858 17.48 -3.18 -18.19
C GLN A 858 18.60 -3.29 -17.15
N ALA A 859 19.21 -2.17 -16.77
CA ALA A 859 20.20 -2.14 -15.68
C ALA A 859 19.59 -2.58 -14.34
N LYS A 860 18.42 -2.05 -13.99
CA LYS A 860 17.69 -2.42 -12.76
C LYS A 860 17.28 -3.89 -12.74
N LEU A 861 16.82 -4.43 -13.87
CA LEU A 861 16.49 -5.84 -14.02
C LEU A 861 17.70 -6.76 -13.83
N CYS A 862 18.87 -6.40 -14.37
CA CYS A 862 20.09 -7.18 -14.15
C CYS A 862 20.46 -7.25 -12.66
N TYR A 863 20.36 -6.13 -11.94
CA TYR A 863 20.61 -6.07 -10.50
C TYR A 863 19.62 -6.94 -9.71
N LEU A 864 18.33 -6.85 -10.05
CA LEU A 864 17.26 -7.66 -9.44
C LEU A 864 17.42 -9.16 -9.73
N GLN A 865 17.84 -9.53 -10.95
CA GLN A 865 18.11 -10.91 -11.32
C GLN A 865 19.30 -11.48 -10.55
N MET A 866 20.38 -10.70 -10.38
CA MET A 866 21.50 -11.10 -9.53
C MET A 866 21.02 -11.33 -8.10
N PHE A 867 20.23 -10.41 -7.55
CA PHE A 867 19.69 -10.51 -6.20
C PHE A 867 18.76 -11.72 -6.01
N TYR A 868 17.87 -11.97 -6.98
CA TYR A 868 17.02 -13.17 -6.99
C TYR A 868 17.85 -14.47 -7.02
N ASN A 869 18.84 -14.54 -7.90
CA ASN A 869 19.62 -15.76 -8.13
C ASN A 869 20.59 -16.08 -7.00
N LEU A 870 21.25 -15.06 -6.44
CA LEU A 870 22.33 -15.24 -5.48
C LEU A 870 21.85 -15.14 -4.02
N GLN A 871 20.80 -14.35 -3.75
CA GLN A 871 20.26 -14.18 -2.40
C GLN A 871 18.98 -15.00 -2.21
N PHE A 872 17.91 -14.65 -2.92
CA PHE A 872 16.59 -15.23 -2.69
C PHE A 872 16.58 -16.75 -2.87
N ARG A 873 17.12 -17.27 -3.99
CA ARG A 873 17.21 -18.72 -4.22
C ARG A 873 17.99 -19.48 -3.14
N GLN A 874 18.97 -18.86 -2.49
CA GLN A 874 19.72 -19.52 -1.42
C GLN A 874 18.90 -19.56 -0.12
N LEU A 875 18.18 -18.48 0.20
CA LEU A 875 17.25 -18.43 1.31
C LEU A 875 16.13 -19.47 1.14
N VAL A 876 15.60 -19.64 -0.07
CA VAL A 876 14.56 -20.63 -0.33
C VAL A 876 14.99 -22.06 0.02
N LYS A 877 16.29 -22.39 -0.09
CA LYS A 877 16.80 -23.72 0.27
C LYS A 877 16.78 -24.01 1.77
N THR A 878 16.68 -22.98 2.62
CA THR A 878 16.60 -23.16 4.07
C THR A 878 15.17 -23.36 4.57
N VAL A 879 14.17 -23.10 3.71
CA VAL A 879 12.76 -23.34 4.02
C VAL A 879 12.46 -24.84 3.83
N PRO A 880 12.07 -25.56 4.89
CA PRO A 880 11.80 -27.00 4.79
C PRO A 880 10.58 -27.25 3.89
N LYS A 881 10.70 -28.21 2.96
CA LYS A 881 9.53 -28.65 2.19
C LYS A 881 8.63 -29.50 3.06
N LEU A 882 7.36 -29.59 2.69
CA LEU A 882 6.37 -30.23 3.53
C LEU A 882 6.61 -31.75 3.56
N GLY A 883 6.90 -32.27 4.76
CA GLY A 883 7.31 -33.67 4.99
C GLY A 883 8.81 -33.87 5.21
N GLU A 884 9.64 -32.83 5.01
CA GLU A 884 11.06 -32.84 5.37
C GLU A 884 11.25 -32.35 6.80
N GLN A 885 12.12 -33.01 7.58
CA GLN A 885 12.56 -32.44 8.86
C GLN A 885 13.46 -31.23 8.59
N PRO A 886 13.41 -30.17 9.41
CA PRO A 886 14.32 -29.04 9.29
C PRO A 886 15.76 -29.57 9.30
N ALA A 887 16.58 -29.16 8.32
CA ALA A 887 18.01 -29.44 8.38
C ALA A 887 18.54 -28.86 9.70
N GLN A 888 19.15 -29.70 10.54
CA GLN A 888 19.83 -29.20 11.73
C GLN A 888 20.86 -28.16 11.29
N PRO A 889 20.89 -26.96 11.90
CA PRO A 889 21.91 -25.99 11.56
C PRO A 889 23.28 -26.63 11.81
N VAL A 890 24.14 -26.61 10.80
CA VAL A 890 25.55 -26.94 10.94
C VAL A 890 26.08 -26.00 12.03
N GLY A 891 26.36 -26.55 13.20
CA GLY A 891 26.70 -25.77 14.38
C GLY A 891 27.88 -24.86 14.09
N SER A 892 27.65 -23.55 14.07
CA SER A 892 28.71 -22.61 14.38
C SER A 892 29.10 -22.88 15.83
N ALA A 893 30.36 -23.24 16.06
CA ALA A 893 30.88 -23.48 17.39
C ALA A 893 30.69 -22.23 18.25
N MET A 894 29.72 -22.30 19.17
CA MET A 894 29.59 -21.36 20.28
C MET A 894 30.82 -21.50 21.19
N PRO A 895 31.48 -20.42 21.63
CA PRO A 895 32.49 -20.51 22.68
C PRO A 895 31.83 -21.04 23.96
N GLY A 896 32.39 -22.11 24.52
CA GLY A 896 31.79 -22.93 25.55
C GLY A 896 31.22 -22.15 26.74
N ARG A 897 29.93 -22.34 27.00
CA ARG A 897 29.28 -22.04 28.27
C ARG A 897 29.69 -23.13 29.26
N ILE A 898 30.50 -22.79 30.27
CA ILE A 898 30.84 -23.71 31.36
C ILE A 898 29.57 -23.95 32.17
N VAL A 899 28.99 -25.15 32.03
CA VAL A 899 27.92 -25.66 32.90
C VAL A 899 28.58 -26.62 33.91
N PRO A 900 28.26 -26.56 35.22
CA PRO A 900 28.85 -27.45 36.21
C PRO A 900 28.36 -28.88 35.99
N ARG A 901 29.29 -29.84 35.92
CA ARG A 901 28.95 -31.26 35.74
C ARG A 901 28.28 -31.86 36.99
N PRO A 902 27.36 -32.84 36.83
CA PRO A 902 26.79 -33.58 37.96
C PRO A 902 27.84 -34.49 38.61
N LYS A 903 27.77 -34.65 39.93
CA LYS A 903 28.60 -35.60 40.69
C LYS A 903 28.16 -37.04 40.40
N GLU A 904 28.90 -37.74 39.55
CA GLU A 904 28.85 -39.20 39.49
C GLU A 904 29.81 -39.81 40.53
N ARG A 905 29.25 -40.66 41.40
CA ARG A 905 29.99 -41.52 42.33
C ARG A 905 30.80 -42.55 41.54
N ARG A 906 32.13 -42.46 41.58
CA ARG A 906 33.04 -43.52 41.12
C ARG A 906 33.44 -44.44 42.28
N THR A 907 33.09 -45.71 42.17
CA THR A 907 33.66 -46.83 42.92
C THR A 907 35.13 -47.02 42.52
N GLN A 908 36.04 -46.93 43.49
CA GLN A 908 37.48 -47.15 43.31
C GLN A 908 37.83 -48.64 43.42
N THR A 909 38.64 -49.15 42.49
CA THR A 909 39.34 -50.44 42.63
C THR A 909 40.82 -50.23 43.01
N ARG A 910 41.34 -51.21 43.75
CA ARG A 910 42.44 -51.14 44.72
C ARG A 910 43.87 -51.02 44.16
N ILE A 911 44.09 -50.59 42.92
CA ILE A 911 45.42 -50.65 42.27
C ILE A 911 46.00 -49.28 41.86
N GLN A 912 45.24 -48.18 41.93
CA GLN A 912 45.74 -46.84 41.56
C GLN A 912 46.19 -45.96 42.75
N ARG A 913 46.39 -46.53 43.94
CA ARG A 913 46.72 -45.77 45.17
C ARG A 913 48.22 -45.56 45.42
N ILE A 914 49.13 -45.95 44.51
CA ILE A 914 50.57 -46.01 44.82
C ILE A 914 51.48 -45.14 43.91
N ALA A 915 51.01 -44.58 42.79
CA ALA A 915 51.94 -44.02 41.77
C ALA A 915 51.77 -42.53 41.39
N SER A 916 51.32 -41.66 42.31
CA SER A 916 51.23 -40.21 42.01
C SER A 916 51.77 -39.28 43.11
N ASN A 917 52.50 -39.81 44.09
CA ASN A 917 53.47 -39.02 44.83
C ASN A 917 54.76 -39.09 44.03
N LEU A 918 55.05 -38.08 43.21
CA LEU A 918 56.37 -37.64 42.74
C LEU A 918 56.20 -36.88 41.41
N LEU A 919 56.60 -35.61 41.45
CA LEU A 919 56.92 -34.71 40.33
C LEU A 919 55.79 -33.77 39.84
N GLY A 920 56.06 -32.47 40.07
CA GLY A 920 55.23 -31.31 39.75
C GLY A 920 55.40 -30.77 38.31
N PRO A 921 54.98 -29.51 38.05
CA PRO A 921 54.55 -29.07 36.72
C PRO A 921 55.57 -28.17 35.99
N VAL A 922 55.72 -28.31 34.66
CA VAL A 922 56.35 -27.29 33.80
C VAL A 922 55.74 -27.27 32.37
N LEU A 923 55.58 -26.05 31.86
CA LEU A 923 55.16 -25.49 30.55
C LEU A 923 56.03 -25.93 29.33
N PRO A 924 55.98 -25.30 28.12
CA PRO A 924 54.91 -25.15 27.11
C PRO A 924 55.45 -25.44 25.66
N ALA A 925 54.66 -25.07 24.62
CA ALA A 925 55.10 -24.48 23.31
C ALA A 925 54.84 -25.23 21.98
N SER A 926 54.21 -24.46 21.08
CA SER A 926 54.52 -24.21 19.65
C SER A 926 54.36 -25.26 18.55
N ASN A 927 53.68 -24.78 17.49
CA ASN A 927 53.84 -25.02 16.04
C ASN A 927 53.51 -26.42 15.47
N PHE A 928 52.58 -26.49 14.51
CA PHE A 928 52.88 -26.41 13.07
C PHE A 928 51.60 -26.66 12.25
N SER A 929 51.60 -26.06 11.06
CA SER A 929 50.68 -26.28 9.94
C SER A 929 50.68 -27.73 9.44
N ASN A 930 49.53 -28.19 8.89
CA ASN A 930 49.42 -28.62 7.49
C ASN A 930 48.04 -29.19 7.17
N ASP A 931 47.52 -28.71 6.04
CA ASP A 931 46.91 -29.44 4.92
C ASP A 931 45.67 -30.34 5.10
N THR A 932 44.70 -29.99 4.25
CA THR A 932 43.83 -30.88 3.45
C THR A 932 42.77 -31.71 4.17
N ALA A 933 41.52 -31.21 4.13
CA ALA A 933 40.41 -31.81 3.39
C ALA A 933 39.22 -30.84 3.37
#